data_AF-A0A7J6RHT3-F1
#
_entry.id   AF-A0A7J6RHT3-F1
#
_cell.length_a   1.000
_cell.length_b   1.000
_cell.length_c   1.000
_cell.angle_alpha   90.00
_cell.angle_beta   90.00
_cell.angle_gamma   90.00
#
_symmetry.space_group_name_H-M   'P 1'
#
loop_
_entity.id
_entity.type
_entity.pdbx_description
1 polymer ?
#
loop_
_entity_poly.entity_id
_entity_poly.type
_entity_poly.pdbx_seq_one_letter_code
_entity_poly.pdbx_strand_id
1 'polypeptide(L)'
;MLTSRSSSLYIGTLARRCPALARLTSRRCIITDTHERMTAIQNIKDPGELLAYYASHADMDPRSLESTLRALGHATNQSLVQSVINDERFHRLLTSITTKLESLDARSIARMANALGLFPSRTSPEMLECAQTICEVAVKRTNAFSPSSLASLALGLAVRGVQTPKLVEFVRMETMKSLQDFDPGQMCNILEAYRRWNVFNRELVDNVVERMTDEVDRFTGRDVVLALNVMSKLALARGFLLRRLTGLAFDNLPQFTGSQLVQLMSSLAKLRFLTTAAADDIVDAIGKCKHTLPTTQVSDVLFALALSDYEGSETTMQKFVTQYMKALDGSYVTLSSLADVAWSLCFSLTDDTSALAEVVRRIYEMPAPKGRAILLKMHEVQNSLNLEYPGIAKKHPVPTAWLTSMEENDKMDQDKTDSSRLHAEVLTLLDNVKGTHGIRSRLSVERNVPIGPYHVDFFDAATGLVIDIDTPSRPTSRKMRHRHIELLPNTTYKTLTINYWDWRRHSRKEEEQMSYLKAVVKQALEGPSPEQEGSTVVEGVPTEQGKVKSDGNELRDRGYVTTVAAMSWPTAICKLTILFIFYFLGLLICFMPKCALRRWARRVQRYLVVWLYDIRPPAYSSVRFSNVRAPIKGTSFELDGILVLPGEGDKFPFVLIRTPYGKETLINDARIYAERGYGVLIQDSRGRFGSTGEFFPLENEREDAAAAIDWLVHDCEYYDGEGIGVHGLSYNGMCAYSSLSNPLGRQHVKCIVPGISACELYPVIFGHDGNQWSFELVCRWLWLVIGKGDTKPLPGKPMPLRKRVERVGVLLQFFFMREAPPFKRAYWSLPLENVDRLLLNGQPLEVYQKAIRDTDVDGEFWKHRNVLCDLRTDTPLGGIHFVGGWYDFFLRQMLKDYAKAKASGRGDVRLTVGKFAHWQLFKYVPLYTRTVMDFYDHYFAARGRKASDRDQAYPVTLEIIQSREDLVSYLHLSDWPPRDTDPMNLVMTSNGRLVDEKAATHQEEGVVRYHYDPRAPTPAVGGTSFNAKNCGEKLQEDFERERLANGDLVVFTSPPFKTNALIVGNVKCRATVKSSAQSVDIVCRLCRVDRKGHSYNLCDGLERLWDAGSAHTVEVDLGPTCVLIRKGERVRLQMTSAAYP
;
A
#
# COMPACT_ATOMS: atom_id res chain seq x y z
N MET A 1 38.26 24.11 -11.42
CA MET A 1 39.64 24.60 -11.33
C MET A 1 39.65 26.00 -10.76
N LEU A 2 40.11 26.13 -9.52
CA LEU A 2 40.88 27.25 -8.94
C LEU A 2 40.93 27.00 -7.42
N THR A 3 41.67 25.95 -7.07
CA THR A 3 42.24 25.75 -5.75
C THR A 3 43.55 26.54 -5.72
N SER A 4 43.61 27.68 -5.03
CA SER A 4 44.89 28.30 -4.70
C SER A 4 44.93 28.73 -3.24
N ARG A 5 46.02 28.33 -2.59
CA ARG A 5 46.47 28.53 -1.21
C ARG A 5 46.64 30.01 -0.77
N SER A 6 46.04 30.97 -1.47
CA SER A 6 46.28 32.40 -1.28
C SER A 6 45.39 33.07 -0.23
N SER A 7 44.32 32.40 0.25
CA SER A 7 43.37 32.99 1.20
C SER A 7 43.78 32.85 2.67
N SER A 8 44.75 32.00 3.00
CA SER A 8 45.16 31.74 4.40
C SER A 8 46.10 32.81 4.96
N LEU A 9 46.92 33.45 4.12
CA LEU A 9 47.84 34.50 4.58
C LEU A 9 47.14 35.83 4.90
N TYR A 10 46.05 36.16 4.21
CA TYR A 10 45.32 37.42 4.44
C TYR A 10 44.49 37.42 5.73
N ILE A 11 44.04 36.24 6.18
CA ILE A 11 43.21 36.08 7.37
C ILE A 11 44.05 36.06 8.66
N GLY A 12 45.31 35.59 8.58
CA GLY A 12 46.23 35.57 9.73
C GLY A 12 46.63 36.97 10.23
N THR A 13 46.73 37.95 9.34
CA THR A 13 47.09 39.34 9.67
C THR A 13 45.91 40.10 10.28
N LEU A 14 44.68 39.81 9.85
CA LEU A 14 43.44 40.37 10.41
C LEU A 14 43.11 39.77 11.80
N ALA A 15 43.43 38.50 12.04
CA ALA A 15 43.15 37.82 13.31
C ALA A 15 43.94 38.37 14.51
N ARG A 16 45.09 39.01 14.30
CA ARG A 16 45.90 39.62 15.37
C ARG A 16 45.35 40.94 15.92
N ARG A 17 44.37 41.56 15.24
CA ARG A 17 43.81 42.88 15.63
C ARG A 17 42.39 42.84 16.20
N CYS A 18 41.73 41.67 16.25
CA CYS A 18 40.37 41.54 16.78
C CYS A 18 40.19 40.29 17.66
N PRO A 19 40.01 40.44 18.99
CA PRO A 19 39.76 39.33 19.93
C PRO A 19 38.50 38.50 19.59
N ALA A 20 37.50 39.13 18.96
CA ALA A 20 36.28 38.45 18.51
C ALA A 20 36.50 37.51 17.31
N LEU A 21 37.46 37.83 16.43
CA LEU A 21 37.79 37.00 15.27
C LEU A 21 38.59 35.75 15.67
N ALA A 22 39.46 35.86 16.68
CA ALA A 22 40.25 34.74 17.23
C ALA A 22 39.38 33.63 17.86
N ARG A 23 38.24 33.99 18.46
CA ARG A 23 37.27 33.02 19.00
C ARG A 23 36.44 32.31 17.92
N LEU A 24 36.28 32.93 16.75
CA LEU A 24 35.57 32.34 15.61
C LEU A 24 36.48 31.43 14.77
N THR A 25 37.77 31.76 14.67
CA THR A 25 38.76 30.93 13.97
C THR A 25 39.16 29.68 14.76
N SER A 26 39.27 29.74 16.09
CA SER A 26 39.55 28.56 16.93
C SER A 26 38.42 27.51 16.88
N ARG A 27 37.16 27.94 16.93
CA ARG A 27 36.00 27.05 16.76
C ARG A 27 35.92 26.43 15.37
N ARG A 28 36.25 27.19 14.31
CA ARG A 28 36.34 26.63 12.95
C ARG A 28 37.48 25.61 12.85
N CYS A 29 38.65 25.88 13.44
CA CYS A 29 39.79 24.96 13.40
C CYS A 29 39.48 23.62 14.10
N ILE A 30 38.82 23.65 15.27
CA ILE A 30 38.39 22.44 16.00
C ILE A 30 37.35 21.64 15.20
N ILE A 31 36.37 22.30 14.57
CA ILE A 31 35.35 21.62 13.75
C ILE A 31 35.97 20.97 12.51
N THR A 32 36.98 21.61 11.91
CA THR A 32 37.67 21.09 10.72
C THR A 32 38.54 19.89 11.09
N ASP A 33 39.28 19.96 12.21
CA ASP A 33 40.10 18.86 12.73
C ASP A 33 39.25 17.64 13.15
N THR A 34 38.16 17.82 13.90
CA THR A 34 37.24 16.70 14.23
C THR A 34 36.63 16.05 12.96
N HIS A 35 36.32 16.85 11.93
CA HIS A 35 35.76 16.30 10.68
C HIS A 35 36.80 15.52 9.86
N GLU A 36 38.03 16.02 9.78
CA GLU A 36 39.16 15.34 9.14
C GLU A 36 39.50 14.03 9.87
N ARG A 37 39.57 14.05 11.21
CA ARG A 37 39.78 12.85 12.04
C ARG A 37 38.70 11.80 11.83
N MET A 38 37.41 12.17 11.88
CA MET A 38 36.32 11.22 11.63
C MET A 38 36.38 10.63 10.21
N THR A 39 36.77 11.43 9.22
CA THR A 39 36.94 10.95 7.83
C THR A 39 38.09 9.95 7.73
N ALA A 40 39.22 10.23 8.41
CA ALA A 40 40.34 9.29 8.49
C ALA A 40 39.92 7.97 9.15
N ILE A 41 39.25 8.03 10.31
CA ILE A 41 38.75 6.85 11.04
C ILE A 41 37.85 5.98 10.17
N GLN A 42 36.91 6.58 9.44
CA GLN A 42 35.96 5.84 8.60
C GLN A 42 36.61 5.11 7.41
N ASN A 43 37.81 5.52 7.00
CA ASN A 43 38.55 4.90 5.90
C ASN A 43 39.45 3.74 6.35
N ILE A 44 39.76 3.63 7.66
CA ILE A 44 40.56 2.53 8.20
C ILE A 44 39.66 1.31 8.38
N LYS A 45 40.00 0.20 7.73
CA LYS A 45 39.23 -1.06 7.77
C LYS A 45 39.83 -2.11 8.68
N ASP A 46 41.12 -1.99 9.03
CA ASP A 46 41.81 -2.92 9.91
C ASP A 46 41.62 -2.50 11.39
N PRO A 47 41.15 -3.40 12.28
CA PRO A 47 40.98 -3.09 13.71
C PRO A 47 42.27 -2.68 14.42
N GLY A 48 43.41 -3.27 14.08
CA GLY A 48 44.72 -2.97 14.68
C GLY A 48 45.25 -1.60 14.27
N GLU A 49 45.05 -1.21 13.00
CA GLU A 49 45.35 0.14 12.50
C GLU A 49 44.45 1.20 13.15
N LEU A 50 43.15 0.90 13.36
CA LEU A 50 42.23 1.79 14.08
C LEU A 50 42.69 2.05 15.52
N LEU A 51 43.13 1.00 16.21
CA LEU A 51 43.66 1.12 17.58
C LEU A 51 45.02 1.85 17.61
N ALA A 52 45.87 1.69 16.58
CA ALA A 52 47.11 2.46 16.44
C ALA A 52 46.83 3.94 16.18
N TYR A 53 45.84 4.23 15.33
CA TYR A 53 45.38 5.59 15.07
C TYR A 53 44.84 6.25 16.36
N TYR A 54 44.07 5.51 17.17
CA TYR A 54 43.64 5.97 18.48
C TYR A 54 44.82 6.26 19.42
N ALA A 55 45.77 5.34 19.54
CA ALA A 55 46.93 5.49 20.44
C ALA A 55 47.81 6.70 20.08
N SER A 56 47.94 7.03 18.79
CA SER A 56 48.68 8.20 18.30
C SER A 56 47.91 9.53 18.47
N HIS A 57 46.62 9.47 18.77
CA HIS A 57 45.73 10.64 18.92
C HIS A 57 44.88 10.52 20.19
N ALA A 58 45.49 10.18 21.33
CA ALA A 58 44.77 9.86 22.58
C ALA A 58 43.94 11.04 23.17
N ASP A 59 44.11 12.26 22.66
CA ASP A 59 43.38 13.48 23.08
C ASP A 59 42.03 13.67 22.36
N MET A 60 41.45 12.60 21.79
CA MET A 60 40.22 12.68 21.00
C MET A 60 39.05 13.35 21.72
N ASP A 61 38.30 14.16 20.96
CA ASP A 61 37.00 14.65 21.37
C ASP A 61 35.95 13.51 21.39
N PRO A 62 34.83 13.66 22.13
CA PRO A 62 33.83 12.60 22.26
C PRO A 62 33.22 12.07 20.95
N ARG A 63 33.13 12.88 19.89
CA ARG A 63 32.60 12.44 18.60
C ARG A 63 33.61 11.57 17.86
N SER A 64 34.88 11.93 17.94
CA SER A 64 35.98 11.12 17.41
C SER A 64 36.08 9.77 18.15
N LEU A 65 35.95 9.77 19.49
CA LEU A 65 35.90 8.52 20.29
C LEU A 65 34.74 7.62 19.88
N GLU A 66 33.55 8.18 19.70
CA GLU A 66 32.35 7.44 19.24
C GLU A 66 32.56 6.86 17.84
N SER A 67 33.08 7.67 16.90
CA SER A 67 33.38 7.23 15.54
C SER A 67 34.42 6.11 15.52
N THR A 68 35.47 6.20 16.34
CA THR A 68 36.49 5.16 16.50
C THR A 68 35.88 3.86 17.02
N LEU A 69 35.10 3.92 18.10
CA LEU A 69 34.46 2.75 18.66
C LEU A 69 33.50 2.08 17.66
N ARG A 70 32.73 2.89 16.92
CA ARG A 70 31.81 2.39 15.89
C ARG A 70 32.54 1.75 14.72
N ALA A 71 33.59 2.39 14.20
CA ALA A 71 34.41 1.85 13.11
C ALA A 71 35.05 0.53 13.54
N LEU A 72 35.58 0.47 14.77
CA LEU A 72 36.16 -0.74 15.34
C LEU A 72 35.13 -1.87 15.46
N GLY A 73 33.91 -1.56 15.92
CA GLY A 73 32.81 -2.53 15.99
C GLY A 73 32.44 -3.12 14.62
N HIS A 74 32.46 -2.32 13.56
CA HIS A 74 32.21 -2.80 12.19
C HIS A 74 33.37 -3.60 11.59
N ALA A 75 34.61 -3.22 11.90
CA ALA A 75 35.82 -3.89 11.42
C ALA A 75 36.06 -5.23 12.15
N THR A 76 35.49 -5.42 13.34
CA THR A 76 35.70 -6.60 14.17
C THR A 76 34.71 -7.71 13.84
N ASN A 77 35.20 -8.81 13.27
CA ASN A 77 34.42 -10.04 13.03
C ASN A 77 34.70 -11.11 14.11
N GLN A 78 34.03 -12.27 14.03
CA GLN A 78 34.15 -13.35 15.03
C GLN A 78 35.59 -13.85 15.22
N SER A 79 36.41 -13.86 14.16
CA SER A 79 37.81 -14.29 14.22
C SER A 79 38.75 -13.25 14.86
N LEU A 80 38.41 -11.96 14.75
CA LEU A 80 39.25 -10.85 15.23
C LEU A 80 38.84 -10.34 16.61
N VAL A 81 37.66 -10.71 17.10
CA VAL A 81 37.12 -10.17 18.36
C VAL A 81 38.04 -10.43 19.56
N GLN A 82 38.69 -11.59 19.62
CA GLN A 82 39.56 -11.93 20.75
C GLN A 82 40.86 -11.12 20.74
N SER A 83 41.44 -10.84 19.56
CA SER A 83 42.65 -10.02 19.46
C SER A 83 42.35 -8.56 19.81
N VAL A 84 41.17 -8.05 19.42
CA VAL A 84 40.75 -6.68 19.76
C VAL A 84 40.47 -6.54 21.26
N ILE A 85 39.76 -7.50 21.86
CA ILE A 85 39.47 -7.48 23.30
C ILE A 85 40.75 -7.56 24.12
N ASN A 86 41.76 -8.33 23.71
CA ASN A 86 43.00 -8.46 24.46
C ASN A 86 43.97 -7.28 24.27
N ASP A 87 43.65 -6.29 23.42
CA ASP A 87 44.52 -5.17 23.12
C ASP A 87 44.37 -4.05 24.18
N GLU A 88 45.47 -3.68 24.86
CA GLU A 88 45.46 -2.62 25.87
C GLU A 88 44.99 -1.25 25.33
N ARG A 89 45.15 -0.98 24.03
CA ARG A 89 44.66 0.26 23.40
C ARG A 89 43.14 0.30 23.37
N PHE A 90 42.49 -0.85 23.22
CA PHE A 90 41.03 -0.97 23.27
C PHE A 90 40.52 -0.69 24.69
N HIS A 91 41.17 -1.23 25.72
CA HIS A 91 40.84 -0.93 27.12
C HIS A 91 40.97 0.56 27.42
N ARG A 92 42.07 1.20 27.00
CA ARG A 92 42.25 2.66 27.13
C ARG A 92 41.19 3.47 26.40
N LEU A 93 40.70 3.01 25.25
CA LEU A 93 39.60 3.64 24.52
C LEU A 93 38.31 3.62 25.36
N LEU A 94 37.97 2.47 25.94
CA LEU A 94 36.79 2.34 26.80
C LEU A 94 36.88 3.22 28.06
N THR A 95 38.05 3.27 28.72
CA THR A 95 38.26 4.16 29.88
C THR A 95 38.16 5.65 29.51
N SER A 96 38.67 6.05 28.35
CA SER A 96 38.55 7.43 27.86
C SER A 96 37.09 7.81 27.58
N ILE A 97 36.29 6.85 27.13
CA ILE A 97 34.84 7.03 26.96
C ILE A 97 34.16 7.18 28.32
N THR A 98 34.38 6.25 29.26
CA THR A 98 33.69 6.25 30.57
C THR A 98 33.94 7.53 31.37
N THR A 99 35.19 8.01 31.39
CA THR A 99 35.58 9.25 32.10
C THR A 99 34.90 10.52 31.55
N LYS A 100 34.41 10.50 30.31
CA LYS A 100 33.77 11.66 29.68
C LYS A 100 32.23 11.58 29.68
N LEU A 101 31.63 10.44 30.01
CA LEU A 101 30.18 10.17 29.86
C LEU A 101 29.28 11.20 30.54
N GLU A 102 29.61 11.63 31.76
CA GLU A 102 28.77 12.58 32.52
C GLU A 102 28.59 13.93 31.82
N SER A 103 29.57 14.34 31.02
CA SER A 103 29.57 15.61 30.29
C SER A 103 28.87 15.56 28.92
N LEU A 104 28.56 14.36 28.40
CA LEU A 104 27.98 14.19 27.06
C LEU A 104 26.49 14.50 27.03
N ASP A 105 25.92 14.76 25.85
CA ASP A 105 24.46 14.83 25.68
C ASP A 105 23.82 13.43 25.54
N ALA A 106 22.50 13.34 25.70
CA ALA A 106 21.77 12.06 25.65
C ALA A 106 21.92 11.33 24.29
N ARG A 107 22.03 12.10 23.19
CA ARG A 107 22.24 11.55 21.85
C ARG A 107 23.59 10.87 21.73
N SER A 108 24.65 11.46 22.27
CA SER A 108 26.00 10.89 22.23
C SER A 108 26.11 9.64 23.10
N ILE A 109 25.47 9.65 24.29
CA ILE A 109 25.38 8.46 25.16
C ILE A 109 24.71 7.28 24.43
N ALA A 110 23.58 7.53 23.76
CA ALA A 110 22.89 6.50 22.98
C ALA A 110 23.75 5.95 21.82
N ARG A 111 24.52 6.80 21.16
CA ARG A 111 25.44 6.38 20.07
C ARG A 111 26.58 5.52 20.59
N MET A 112 27.16 5.87 21.74
CA MET A 112 28.19 5.07 22.42
C MET A 112 27.65 3.66 22.76
N ALA A 113 26.46 3.58 23.36
CA ALA A 113 25.81 2.30 23.67
C ALA A 113 25.58 1.46 22.41
N ASN A 114 25.08 2.08 21.34
CA ASN A 114 24.85 1.39 20.07
C ASN A 114 26.15 0.92 19.41
N ALA A 115 27.22 1.71 19.48
CA ALA A 115 28.54 1.34 18.97
C ALA A 115 29.12 0.13 19.72
N LEU A 116 29.00 0.08 21.05
CA LEU A 116 29.36 -1.11 21.84
C LEU A 116 28.60 -2.35 21.39
N GLY A 117 27.34 -2.20 20.98
CA GLY A 117 26.49 -3.29 20.50
C GLY A 117 26.94 -3.93 19.18
N LEU A 118 27.82 -3.29 18.40
CA LEU A 118 28.24 -3.79 17.08
C LEU A 118 29.19 -4.98 17.13
N PHE A 119 29.90 -5.20 18.24
CA PHE A 119 30.89 -6.27 18.35
C PHE A 119 30.23 -7.67 18.43
N PRO A 120 30.73 -8.69 17.72
CA PRO A 120 30.05 -9.96 17.45
C PRO A 120 29.95 -11.00 18.61
N SER A 121 30.16 -10.61 19.88
CA SER A 121 30.09 -11.41 21.15
C SER A 121 31.23 -12.44 21.33
N ARG A 122 31.86 -12.67 22.50
CA ARG A 122 31.58 -12.46 23.94
C ARG A 122 31.72 -11.01 24.47
N THR A 123 30.98 -10.65 25.51
CA THR A 123 31.17 -9.39 26.26
C THR A 123 32.42 -9.52 27.15
N SER A 124 33.43 -8.68 26.95
CA SER A 124 34.57 -8.60 27.89
C SER A 124 34.15 -7.89 29.19
N PRO A 125 34.82 -8.14 30.33
CA PRO A 125 34.56 -7.42 31.58
C PRO A 125 34.56 -5.89 31.40
N GLU A 126 35.50 -5.36 30.62
CA GLU A 126 35.71 -3.93 30.35
C GLU A 126 34.57 -3.36 29.49
N MET A 127 34.12 -4.11 28.48
CA MET A 127 32.95 -3.73 27.68
C MET A 127 31.66 -3.72 28.52
N LEU A 128 31.52 -4.68 29.43
CA LEU A 128 30.38 -4.75 30.34
C LEU A 128 30.39 -3.57 31.31
N GLU A 129 31.54 -3.27 31.92
CA GLU A 129 31.72 -2.13 32.81
C GLU A 129 31.38 -0.81 32.09
N CYS A 130 31.91 -0.60 30.88
CA CYS A 130 31.58 0.58 30.08
C CYS A 130 30.08 0.69 29.80
N ALA A 131 29.42 -0.42 29.43
CA ALA A 131 27.99 -0.44 29.20
C ALA A 131 27.16 -0.20 30.49
N GLN A 132 27.62 -0.69 31.64
CA GLN A 132 27.01 -0.43 32.94
C GLN A 132 27.12 1.04 33.33
N THR A 133 28.29 1.68 33.16
CA THR A 133 28.45 3.12 33.40
C THR A 133 27.54 3.95 32.49
N ILE A 134 27.42 3.56 31.20
CA ILE A 134 26.48 4.21 30.28
C ILE A 134 25.04 4.10 30.80
N CYS A 135 24.62 2.92 31.27
CA CYS A 135 23.31 2.71 31.86
C CYS A 135 23.07 3.61 33.08
N GLU A 136 24.03 3.68 34.02
CA GLU A 136 23.92 4.49 35.23
C GLU A 136 23.77 5.99 34.93
N VAL A 137 24.53 6.51 33.96
CA VAL A 137 24.42 7.91 33.53
C VAL A 137 23.11 8.16 32.78
N ALA A 138 22.67 7.23 31.94
CA ALA A 138 21.45 7.38 31.15
C ALA A 138 20.18 7.41 32.00
N VAL A 139 20.04 6.50 32.97
CA VAL A 139 18.84 6.39 33.83
C VAL A 139 18.62 7.64 34.70
N LYS A 140 19.67 8.41 35.00
CA LYS A 140 19.58 9.69 35.73
C LYS A 140 18.99 10.83 34.89
N ARG A 141 18.80 10.66 33.58
CA ARG A 141 18.43 11.72 32.62
C ARG A 141 17.03 11.51 32.04
N THR A 142 16.01 11.75 32.85
CA THR A 142 14.61 11.68 32.43
C THR A 142 14.27 12.78 31.42
N ASN A 143 13.38 12.49 30.47
CA ASN A 143 12.96 13.39 29.38
C ASN A 143 14.11 13.92 28.48
N ALA A 144 15.30 13.31 28.52
CA ALA A 144 16.46 13.79 27.76
C ALA A 144 16.65 13.07 26.41
N PHE A 145 16.02 11.91 26.22
CA PHE A 145 16.21 11.05 25.05
C PHE A 145 15.08 11.22 24.04
N SER A 146 15.43 11.59 22.81
CA SER A 146 14.49 11.45 21.67
C SER A 146 14.19 9.96 21.40
N PRO A 147 13.04 9.61 20.77
CA PRO A 147 12.68 8.23 20.42
C PRO A 147 13.80 7.42 19.77
N SER A 148 14.45 7.98 18.76
CA SER A 148 15.61 7.37 18.08
C SER A 148 16.76 7.07 19.03
N SER A 149 17.11 8.03 19.90
CA SER A 149 18.21 7.84 20.86
C SER A 149 17.84 6.83 21.95
N LEU A 150 16.59 6.82 22.42
CA LEU A 150 16.13 5.85 23.41
C LEU A 150 16.16 4.43 22.85
N ALA A 151 15.66 4.22 21.62
CA ALA A 151 15.67 2.92 20.96
C ALA A 151 17.09 2.39 20.73
N SER A 152 18.01 3.24 20.27
CA SER A 152 19.43 2.87 20.10
C SER A 152 20.13 2.57 21.43
N LEU A 153 19.85 3.35 22.48
CA LEU A 153 20.37 3.09 23.83
C LEU A 153 19.90 1.72 24.34
N ALA A 154 18.59 1.47 24.30
CA ALA A 154 17.98 0.25 24.80
C ALA A 154 18.54 -0.99 24.08
N LEU A 155 18.58 -0.98 22.74
CA LEU A 155 19.11 -2.09 21.97
C LEU A 155 20.62 -2.30 22.22
N GLY A 156 21.42 -1.23 22.24
CA GLY A 156 22.86 -1.32 22.47
C GLY A 156 23.20 -1.96 23.82
N LEU A 157 22.54 -1.50 24.90
CA LEU A 157 22.70 -2.07 26.24
C LEU A 157 22.20 -3.50 26.33
N ALA A 158 21.06 -3.82 25.70
CA ALA A 158 20.52 -5.17 25.69
C ALA A 158 21.42 -6.17 24.93
N VAL A 159 22.07 -5.75 23.84
CA VAL A 159 23.04 -6.57 23.10
C VAL A 159 24.31 -6.86 23.91
N ARG A 160 24.64 -6.02 24.89
CA ARG A 160 25.75 -6.24 25.85
C ARG A 160 25.34 -6.97 27.13
N GLY A 161 24.05 -7.30 27.28
CA GLY A 161 23.53 -8.02 28.44
C GLY A 161 23.36 -7.14 29.68
N VAL A 162 23.37 -5.80 29.53
CA VAL A 162 23.10 -4.89 30.65
C VAL A 162 21.60 -4.87 30.90
N GLN A 163 21.17 -5.51 31.99
CA GLN A 163 19.79 -5.55 32.43
C GLN A 163 19.73 -5.14 33.91
N THR A 164 19.09 -4.00 34.21
CA THR A 164 18.73 -3.62 35.58
C THR A 164 17.25 -3.28 35.65
N PRO A 165 16.55 -3.54 36.77
CA PRO A 165 15.14 -3.17 36.91
C PRO A 165 14.91 -1.67 36.65
N LYS A 166 15.84 -0.82 37.08
CA LYS A 166 15.79 0.64 36.83
C LYS A 166 15.90 0.98 35.34
N LEU A 167 16.77 0.31 34.59
CA LEU A 167 16.90 0.52 33.15
C LEU A 167 15.63 0.10 32.40
N VAL A 168 15.10 -1.08 32.72
CA VAL A 168 13.90 -1.62 32.09
C VAL A 168 12.71 -0.70 32.34
N GLU A 169 12.54 -0.20 33.57
CA GLU A 169 11.45 0.71 33.89
C GLU A 169 11.64 2.11 33.29
N PHE A 170 12.87 2.62 33.27
CA PHE A 170 13.22 3.88 32.61
C PHE A 170 12.86 3.86 31.12
N VAL A 171 13.28 2.81 30.39
CA VAL A 171 12.98 2.67 28.96
C VAL A 171 11.47 2.52 28.74
N ARG A 172 10.76 1.78 29.60
CA ARG A 172 9.29 1.66 29.53
C ARG A 172 8.64 3.04 29.61
N MET A 173 8.93 3.79 30.68
CA MET A 173 8.32 5.08 30.95
C MET A 173 8.60 6.10 29.86
N GLU A 174 9.85 6.22 29.41
CA GLU A 174 10.22 7.17 28.35
C GLU A 174 9.64 6.78 26.98
N THR A 175 9.52 5.47 26.69
CA THR A 175 8.82 4.99 25.48
C THR A 175 7.35 5.35 25.54
N MET A 176 6.65 5.05 26.65
CA MET A 176 5.22 5.34 26.79
C MET A 176 4.89 6.84 26.70
N LYS A 177 5.76 7.72 27.19
CA LYS A 177 5.58 9.18 27.10
C LYS A 177 5.59 9.73 25.67
N SER A 178 6.33 9.09 24.76
CA SER A 178 6.61 9.62 23.42
C SER A 178 6.33 8.62 22.30
N LEU A 179 5.57 7.56 22.58
CA LEU A 179 5.31 6.45 21.66
C LEU A 179 4.74 6.91 20.30
N GLN A 180 3.95 7.97 20.30
CA GLN A 180 3.39 8.59 19.09
C GLN A 180 4.45 9.08 18.09
N ASP A 181 5.64 9.43 18.57
CA ASP A 181 6.74 9.99 17.79
C ASP A 181 7.76 8.94 17.31
N PHE A 182 7.58 7.67 17.71
CA PHE A 182 8.43 6.57 17.26
C PHE A 182 8.20 6.22 15.79
N ASP A 183 9.28 5.88 15.09
CA ASP A 183 9.19 5.24 13.77
C ASP A 183 9.11 3.70 13.89
N PRO A 184 8.70 2.99 12.83
CA PRO A 184 8.61 1.52 12.83
C PRO A 184 9.88 0.79 13.30
N GLY A 185 11.05 1.17 12.78
CA GLY A 185 12.31 0.55 13.14
C GLY A 185 12.69 0.76 14.62
N GLN A 186 12.39 1.95 15.17
CA GLN A 186 12.60 2.27 16.58
C GLN A 186 11.69 1.41 17.49
N MET A 187 10.42 1.23 17.12
CA MET A 187 9.50 0.34 17.84
C MET A 187 10.02 -1.11 17.85
N CYS A 188 10.49 -1.61 16.71
CA CYS A 188 11.11 -2.94 16.64
C CYS A 188 12.36 -3.07 17.53
N ASN A 189 13.20 -2.03 17.58
CA ASN A 189 14.39 -2.02 18.43
C ASN A 189 14.04 -2.06 19.94
N ILE A 190 12.97 -1.37 20.36
CA ILE A 190 12.48 -1.47 21.75
C ILE A 190 12.03 -2.90 22.05
N LEU A 191 11.19 -3.49 21.20
CA LEU A 191 10.72 -4.86 21.39
C LEU A 191 11.89 -5.88 21.41
N GLU A 192 12.89 -5.71 20.55
CA GLU A 192 14.10 -6.56 20.55
C GLU A 192 14.94 -6.37 21.82
N ALA A 193 15.01 -5.16 22.38
CA ALA A 193 15.70 -4.91 23.65
C ALA A 193 15.02 -5.66 24.81
N TYR A 194 13.70 -5.57 24.92
CA TYR A 194 12.93 -6.29 25.94
C TYR A 194 13.05 -7.81 25.79
N ARG A 195 13.02 -8.30 24.54
CA ARG A 195 13.27 -9.71 24.24
C ARG A 195 14.64 -10.17 24.75
N ARG A 196 15.69 -9.38 24.51
CA ARG A 196 17.08 -9.71 24.94
C ARG A 196 17.25 -9.65 26.46
N TRP A 197 16.55 -8.74 27.13
CA TRP A 197 16.48 -8.70 28.59
C TRP A 197 15.67 -9.84 29.20
N ASN A 198 14.99 -10.64 28.37
CA ASN A 198 14.07 -11.68 28.82
C ASN A 198 12.97 -11.13 29.75
N VAL A 199 12.49 -9.91 29.47
CA VAL A 199 11.41 -9.25 30.21
C VAL A 199 10.23 -9.06 29.27
N PHE A 200 9.07 -9.59 29.66
CA PHE A 200 7.82 -9.39 28.95
C PHE A 200 6.94 -8.39 29.70
N ASN A 201 6.80 -7.18 29.17
CA ASN A 201 5.87 -6.19 29.70
C ASN A 201 4.66 -6.08 28.76
N ARG A 202 3.50 -6.60 29.22
CA ARG A 202 2.30 -6.69 28.39
C ARG A 202 1.77 -5.33 27.95
N GLU A 203 1.74 -4.35 28.85
CA GLU A 203 1.28 -2.99 28.53
C GLU A 203 2.13 -2.37 27.42
N LEU A 204 3.45 -2.39 27.55
CA LEU A 204 4.37 -1.85 26.55
C LEU A 204 4.20 -2.57 25.20
N VAL A 205 4.19 -3.91 25.22
CA VAL A 205 4.08 -4.71 24.00
C VAL A 205 2.76 -4.42 23.29
N ASP A 206 1.64 -4.37 24.02
CA ASP A 206 0.32 -4.16 23.45
C ASP A 206 0.21 -2.75 22.83
N ASN A 207 0.67 -1.71 23.53
CA ASN A 207 0.68 -0.34 23.01
C ASN A 207 1.63 -0.16 21.82
N VAL A 208 2.83 -0.75 21.87
CA VAL A 208 3.78 -0.68 20.74
C VAL A 208 3.22 -1.40 19.51
N VAL A 209 2.62 -2.58 19.68
CA VAL A 209 2.01 -3.33 18.57
C VAL A 209 0.80 -2.58 17.99
N GLU A 210 -0.04 -1.97 18.84
CA GLU A 210 -1.14 -1.13 18.40
C GLU A 210 -0.62 0.05 17.58
N ARG A 211 0.42 0.73 18.07
CA ARG A 211 1.07 1.81 17.33
C ARG A 211 1.68 1.36 16.00
N MET A 212 2.34 0.19 15.97
CA MET A 212 2.84 -0.44 14.75
C MET A 212 1.70 -0.74 13.76
N THR A 213 0.51 -1.07 14.27
CA THR A 213 -0.68 -1.33 13.46
C THR A 213 -1.22 -0.07 12.82
N ASP A 214 -1.29 1.03 13.57
CA ASP A 214 -1.74 2.33 13.06
C ASP A 214 -0.80 2.91 12.00
N GLU A 215 0.50 2.70 12.18
CA GLU A 215 1.55 3.27 11.31
C GLU A 215 2.06 2.27 10.25
N VAL A 216 1.34 1.16 10.01
CA VAL A 216 1.78 0.08 9.11
C VAL A 216 2.12 0.58 7.70
N ASP A 217 1.41 1.61 7.22
CA ASP A 217 1.62 2.23 5.91
C ASP A 217 2.98 2.98 5.80
N ARG A 218 3.68 3.26 6.91
CA ARG A 218 5.01 3.90 6.93
C ARG A 218 6.18 2.91 6.94
N PHE A 219 5.90 1.62 7.03
CA PHE A 219 6.96 0.61 7.09
C PHE A 219 7.68 0.54 5.74
N THR A 220 9.01 0.66 5.79
CA THR A 220 9.84 0.31 4.63
C THR A 220 9.98 -1.22 4.54
N GLY A 221 10.43 -1.74 3.39
CA GLY A 221 10.70 -3.18 3.28
C GLY A 221 11.66 -3.71 4.37
N ARG A 222 12.64 -2.89 4.79
CA ARG A 222 13.53 -3.24 5.91
C ARG A 222 12.76 -3.34 7.23
N ASP A 223 11.85 -2.40 7.50
CA ASP A 223 11.06 -2.38 8.73
C ASP A 223 10.10 -3.57 8.79
N VAL A 224 9.52 -3.97 7.65
CA VAL A 224 8.65 -5.15 7.56
C VAL A 224 9.40 -6.41 8.00
N VAL A 225 10.59 -6.65 7.45
CA VAL A 225 11.42 -7.81 7.82
C VAL A 225 11.84 -7.75 9.29
N LEU A 226 12.23 -6.57 9.80
CA LEU A 226 12.58 -6.38 11.21
C LEU A 226 11.39 -6.68 12.13
N ALA A 227 10.20 -6.19 11.79
CA ALA A 227 8.99 -6.38 12.57
C ALA A 227 8.58 -7.85 12.63
N LEU A 228 8.50 -8.53 11.48
CA LEU A 228 8.19 -9.96 11.42
C LEU A 228 9.22 -10.79 12.21
N ASN A 229 10.51 -10.42 12.12
CA ASN A 229 11.57 -11.08 12.89
C ASN A 229 11.36 -10.93 14.40
N VAL A 230 11.18 -9.71 14.90
CA VAL A 230 10.97 -9.48 16.33
C VAL A 230 9.67 -10.11 16.82
N MET A 231 8.59 -10.01 16.04
CA MET A 231 7.32 -10.65 16.36
C MET A 231 7.45 -12.18 16.43
N SER A 232 8.17 -12.81 15.50
CA SER A 232 8.40 -14.26 15.51
C SER A 232 9.16 -14.72 16.73
N LYS A 233 10.18 -13.98 17.17
CA LYS A 233 10.99 -14.32 18.35
C LYS A 233 10.26 -14.09 19.68
N LEU A 234 9.30 -13.18 19.70
CA LEU A 234 8.42 -12.91 20.84
C LEU A 234 7.12 -13.72 20.79
N ALA A 235 6.92 -14.54 19.75
CA ALA A 235 5.66 -15.25 19.48
C ALA A 235 4.42 -14.34 19.46
N LEU A 236 4.57 -13.10 18.94
CA LEU A 236 3.49 -12.12 18.86
C LEU A 236 2.57 -12.41 17.68
N ALA A 237 1.57 -13.26 17.92
CA ALA A 237 0.60 -13.68 16.93
C ALA A 237 -0.54 -12.64 16.74
N ARG A 238 -0.19 -11.46 16.24
CA ARG A 238 -1.13 -10.33 16.03
C ARG A 238 -1.68 -10.32 14.61
N GLY A 239 -2.77 -11.07 14.39
CA GLY A 239 -3.24 -11.43 13.05
C GLY A 239 -3.50 -10.28 12.06
N PHE A 240 -4.01 -9.13 12.52
CA PHE A 240 -4.24 -7.98 11.63
C PHE A 240 -2.92 -7.35 11.15
N LEU A 241 -2.00 -7.04 12.08
CA LEU A 241 -0.68 -6.49 11.75
C LEU A 241 0.11 -7.46 10.87
N LEU A 242 0.09 -8.77 11.19
CA LEU A 242 0.75 -9.80 10.39
C LEU A 242 0.24 -9.82 8.94
N ARG A 243 -1.09 -9.84 8.72
CA ARG A 243 -1.65 -9.79 7.36
C ARG A 243 -1.17 -8.58 6.56
N ARG A 244 -1.13 -7.40 7.18
CA ARG A 244 -0.70 -6.16 6.53
C ARG A 244 0.80 -6.18 6.21
N LEU A 245 1.64 -6.61 7.16
CA LEU A 245 3.09 -6.72 6.96
C LEU A 245 3.43 -7.77 5.90
N THR A 246 2.76 -8.92 5.92
CA THR A 246 2.94 -9.97 4.90
C THR A 246 2.51 -9.47 3.53
N GLY A 247 1.35 -8.82 3.39
CA GLY A 247 0.93 -8.22 2.11
C GLY A 247 1.98 -7.26 1.54
N LEU A 248 2.48 -6.32 2.36
CA LEU A 248 3.54 -5.39 1.96
C LEU A 248 4.85 -6.08 1.54
N ALA A 249 5.21 -7.19 2.22
CA ALA A 249 6.38 -7.97 1.85
C ALA A 249 6.18 -8.67 0.50
N PHE A 250 5.04 -9.31 0.29
CA PHE A 250 4.76 -10.08 -0.92
C PHE A 250 4.65 -9.20 -2.17
N ASP A 251 4.08 -7.99 -2.02
CA ASP A 251 4.04 -6.98 -3.09
C ASP A 251 5.44 -6.51 -3.55
N ASN A 252 6.49 -6.75 -2.75
CA ASN A 252 7.84 -6.24 -2.97
C ASN A 252 8.94 -7.31 -2.94
N LEU A 253 8.61 -8.61 -3.04
CA LEU A 253 9.60 -9.70 -2.97
C LEU A 253 10.86 -9.49 -3.82
N PRO A 254 10.78 -9.02 -5.09
CA PRO A 254 11.96 -8.84 -5.92
C PRO A 254 12.95 -7.77 -5.43
N GLN A 255 12.55 -6.91 -4.50
CA GLN A 255 13.40 -5.84 -3.95
C GLN A 255 14.20 -6.27 -2.71
N PHE A 256 13.88 -7.44 -2.14
CA PHE A 256 14.60 -7.94 -0.96
C PHE A 256 15.92 -8.63 -1.34
N THR A 257 16.91 -8.45 -0.47
CA THR A 257 18.15 -9.24 -0.52
C THR A 257 17.88 -10.69 -0.13
N GLY A 258 18.74 -11.62 -0.55
CA GLY A 258 18.62 -13.04 -0.17
C GLY A 258 18.51 -13.26 1.35
N SER A 259 19.29 -12.52 2.13
CA SER A 259 19.23 -12.52 3.60
C SER A 259 17.86 -12.08 4.13
N GLN A 260 17.27 -11.04 3.54
CA GLN A 260 15.94 -10.55 3.93
C GLN A 260 14.83 -11.54 3.57
N LEU A 261 14.93 -12.20 2.42
CA LEU A 261 13.99 -13.25 2.00
C LEU A 261 14.02 -14.45 2.95
N VAL A 262 15.21 -14.92 3.34
CA VAL A 262 15.35 -16.00 4.32
C VAL A 262 14.78 -15.60 5.68
N GLN A 263 15.04 -14.37 6.13
CA GLN A 263 14.46 -13.86 7.38
C GLN A 263 12.94 -13.78 7.32
N LEU A 264 12.38 -13.27 6.22
CA LEU A 264 10.93 -13.21 5.97
C LEU A 264 10.32 -14.62 6.09
N MET A 265 10.90 -15.60 5.37
CA MET A 265 10.42 -16.97 5.36
C MET A 265 10.47 -17.61 6.75
N SER A 266 11.62 -17.51 7.43
CA SER A 266 11.84 -18.07 8.76
C SER A 266 10.89 -17.45 9.79
N SER A 267 10.65 -16.15 9.72
CA SER A 267 9.72 -15.45 10.62
C SER A 267 8.27 -15.87 10.41
N LEU A 268 7.82 -15.98 9.16
CA LEU A 268 6.46 -16.41 8.85
C LEU A 268 6.22 -17.88 9.24
N ALA A 269 7.19 -18.76 9.00
CA ALA A 269 7.11 -20.17 9.41
C ALA A 269 7.04 -20.32 10.94
N LYS A 270 7.90 -19.61 11.68
CA LYS A 270 7.87 -19.59 13.16
C LYS A 270 6.57 -19.04 13.72
N LEU A 271 5.95 -18.09 13.02
CA LEU A 271 4.62 -17.56 13.36
C LEU A 271 3.46 -18.45 12.90
N ARG A 272 3.71 -19.61 12.28
CA ARG A 272 2.70 -20.49 11.64
C ARG A 272 1.84 -19.75 10.60
N PHE A 273 2.42 -18.73 9.96
CA PHE A 273 1.72 -17.84 9.03
C PHE A 273 2.27 -17.95 7.60
N LEU A 274 3.22 -18.86 7.36
CA LEU A 274 3.72 -19.20 6.03
C LEU A 274 2.86 -20.33 5.45
N THR A 275 2.21 -20.08 4.32
CA THR A 275 1.51 -21.12 3.56
C THR A 275 2.45 -21.78 2.56
N THR A 276 2.10 -22.97 2.07
CA THR A 276 2.88 -23.69 1.06
C THR A 276 3.10 -22.86 -0.21
N ALA A 277 2.03 -22.26 -0.76
CA ALA A 277 2.12 -21.37 -1.92
C ALA A 277 3.01 -20.14 -1.67
N ALA A 278 2.93 -19.55 -0.48
CA ALA A 278 3.77 -18.40 -0.11
C ALA A 278 5.25 -18.80 0.08
N ALA A 279 5.51 -20.04 0.48
CA ALA A 279 6.86 -20.59 0.55
C ALA A 279 7.45 -20.79 -0.85
N ASP A 280 6.67 -21.25 -1.84
CA ASP A 280 7.11 -21.33 -3.24
C ASP A 280 7.56 -19.98 -3.79
N ASP A 281 6.74 -18.94 -3.61
CA ASP A 281 7.07 -17.58 -4.06
C ASP A 281 8.40 -17.07 -3.48
N ILE A 282 8.66 -17.35 -2.19
CA ILE A 282 9.89 -16.94 -1.53
C ILE A 282 11.08 -17.81 -1.99
N VAL A 283 10.89 -19.12 -2.16
CA VAL A 283 11.93 -20.03 -2.68
C VAL A 283 12.35 -19.60 -4.09
N ASP A 284 11.40 -19.25 -4.95
CA ASP A 284 11.65 -18.74 -6.30
C ASP A 284 12.42 -17.42 -6.28
N ALA A 285 12.06 -16.51 -5.36
CA ALA A 285 12.80 -15.26 -5.15
C ALA A 285 14.24 -15.54 -4.66
N ILE A 286 14.42 -16.48 -3.72
CA ILE A 286 15.73 -16.93 -3.23
C ILE A 286 16.55 -17.60 -4.33
N GLY A 287 15.90 -18.31 -5.26
CA GLY A 287 16.54 -19.03 -6.36
C GLY A 287 17.53 -18.18 -7.16
N LYS A 288 17.27 -16.87 -7.26
CA LYS A 288 18.13 -15.89 -7.94
C LYS A 288 19.45 -15.59 -7.21
N CYS A 289 19.51 -15.82 -5.90
CA CYS A 289 20.68 -15.54 -5.06
C CYS A 289 21.18 -16.74 -4.24
N LYS A 290 20.61 -17.94 -4.42
CA LYS A 290 20.86 -19.13 -3.59
C LYS A 290 22.34 -19.48 -3.38
N HIS A 291 23.18 -19.28 -4.40
CA HIS A 291 24.61 -19.57 -4.34
C HIS A 291 25.42 -18.62 -3.45
N THR A 292 24.81 -17.52 -2.99
CA THR A 292 25.45 -16.50 -2.14
C THR A 292 25.03 -16.59 -0.67
N LEU A 293 24.14 -17.52 -0.33
CA LEU A 293 23.62 -17.65 1.04
C LEU A 293 24.67 -18.28 1.98
N PRO A 294 24.92 -17.69 3.17
CA PRO A 294 25.69 -18.32 4.23
C PRO A 294 25.08 -19.65 4.70
N THR A 295 25.91 -20.56 5.20
CA THR A 295 25.48 -21.90 5.68
C THR A 295 24.34 -21.84 6.70
N THR A 296 24.37 -20.87 7.62
CA THR A 296 23.30 -20.67 8.61
C THR A 296 21.98 -20.20 8.01
N GLN A 297 21.99 -19.52 6.87
CA GLN A 297 20.78 -19.13 6.16
C GLN A 297 20.19 -20.31 5.37
N VAL A 298 21.03 -21.22 4.90
CA VAL A 298 20.57 -22.46 4.28
C VAL A 298 19.86 -23.36 5.31
N SER A 299 20.36 -23.46 6.55
CA SER A 299 19.63 -24.17 7.62
C SER A 299 18.31 -23.49 7.98
N ASP A 300 18.27 -22.15 8.02
CA ASP A 300 17.02 -21.40 8.25
C ASP A 300 15.97 -21.70 7.17
N VAL A 301 16.41 -21.86 5.90
CA VAL A 301 15.53 -22.24 4.79
C VAL A 301 14.96 -23.63 4.98
N LEU A 302 15.81 -24.62 5.20
CA LEU A 302 15.40 -26.02 5.41
C LEU A 302 14.39 -26.14 6.56
N PHE A 303 14.69 -25.47 7.68
CA PHE A 303 13.81 -25.49 8.84
C PHE A 303 12.47 -24.79 8.58
N ALA A 304 12.46 -23.66 7.90
CA ALA A 304 11.22 -22.95 7.58
C ALA A 304 10.32 -23.73 6.62
N LEU A 305 10.89 -24.42 5.63
CA LEU A 305 10.16 -25.28 4.70
C LEU A 305 9.54 -26.48 5.44
N ALA A 306 10.33 -27.19 6.24
CA ALA A 306 9.83 -28.31 7.03
C ALA A 306 8.73 -27.86 8.02
N LEU A 307 8.93 -26.75 8.72
CA LEU A 307 7.97 -26.23 9.70
C LEU A 307 6.63 -25.79 9.07
N SER A 308 6.64 -25.44 7.78
CA SER A 308 5.45 -25.01 7.04
C SER A 308 4.79 -26.13 6.26
N ASP A 309 5.22 -27.38 6.48
CA ASP A 309 4.72 -28.57 5.81
C ASP A 309 4.79 -28.44 4.28
N TYR A 310 5.93 -27.95 3.79
CA TYR A 310 6.12 -27.65 2.37
C TYR A 310 6.11 -28.92 1.51
N GLU A 311 5.11 -29.03 0.62
CA GLU A 311 4.90 -30.15 -0.30
C GLU A 311 5.49 -29.94 -1.71
N GLY A 312 6.28 -28.87 -1.93
CA GLY A 312 6.87 -28.61 -3.24
C GLY A 312 7.87 -29.69 -3.67
N SER A 313 8.37 -29.59 -4.91
CA SER A 313 9.21 -30.63 -5.53
C SER A 313 10.30 -31.13 -4.58
N GLU A 314 10.31 -32.44 -4.32
CA GLU A 314 11.31 -33.17 -3.52
C GLU A 314 12.75 -32.74 -3.87
N THR A 315 12.98 -32.36 -5.13
CA THR A 315 14.25 -31.84 -5.64
C THR A 315 14.72 -30.53 -4.99
N THR A 316 13.83 -29.70 -4.43
CA THR A 316 14.16 -28.40 -3.83
C THR A 316 14.80 -28.56 -2.45
N MET A 317 14.17 -29.36 -1.57
CA MET A 317 14.72 -29.67 -0.25
C MET A 317 16.09 -30.36 -0.38
N GLN A 318 16.19 -31.35 -1.28
CA GLN A 318 17.45 -32.04 -1.56
C GLN A 318 18.56 -31.08 -2.01
N LYS A 319 18.27 -30.11 -2.90
CA LYS A 319 19.27 -29.10 -3.33
C LYS A 319 19.84 -28.30 -2.17
N PHE A 320 19.00 -27.84 -1.24
CA PHE A 320 19.46 -27.09 -0.07
C PHE A 320 20.23 -27.98 0.93
N VAL A 321 19.83 -29.24 1.10
CA VAL A 321 20.59 -30.22 1.90
C VAL A 321 21.97 -30.44 1.28
N THR A 322 22.07 -30.70 -0.03
CA THR A 322 23.35 -30.85 -0.72
C THR A 322 24.23 -29.60 -0.58
N GLN A 323 23.65 -28.41 -0.73
CA GLN A 323 24.36 -27.14 -0.53
C GLN A 323 24.89 -27.01 0.91
N TYR A 324 24.09 -27.36 1.91
CA TYR A 324 24.46 -27.31 3.32
C TYR A 324 25.60 -28.29 3.63
N MET A 325 25.47 -29.55 3.21
CA MET A 325 26.47 -30.59 3.45
C MET A 325 27.80 -30.26 2.79
N LYS A 326 27.79 -29.68 1.58
CA LYS A 326 29.03 -29.23 0.91
C LYS A 326 29.77 -28.13 1.68
N ALA A 327 29.04 -27.25 2.36
CA ALA A 327 29.63 -26.15 3.13
C ALA A 327 30.08 -26.57 4.54
N LEU A 328 29.66 -27.75 5.00
CA LEU A 328 29.86 -28.27 6.35
C LEU A 328 31.33 -28.60 6.68
N ASP A 329 32.14 -28.93 5.66
CA ASP A 329 33.54 -29.37 5.84
C ASP A 329 34.56 -28.21 5.91
N GLY A 330 34.12 -26.96 5.79
CA GLY A 330 35.02 -25.79 5.79
C GLY A 330 34.50 -24.54 6.50
N SER A 331 33.30 -24.59 7.09
CA SER A 331 32.66 -23.43 7.73
C SER A 331 32.46 -23.65 9.23
N TYR A 332 32.61 -22.59 10.03
CA TYR A 332 32.12 -22.61 11.41
C TYR A 332 30.59 -22.66 11.40
N VAL A 333 30.02 -23.76 11.89
CA VAL A 333 28.58 -23.97 11.97
C VAL A 333 28.14 -23.99 13.42
N THR A 334 27.04 -23.30 13.72
CA THR A 334 26.50 -23.24 15.08
C THR A 334 25.66 -24.47 15.40
N LEU A 335 25.56 -24.83 16.67
CA LEU A 335 24.70 -25.94 17.13
C LEU A 335 23.23 -25.76 16.72
N SER A 336 22.73 -24.52 16.70
CA SER A 336 21.37 -24.22 16.24
C SER A 336 21.17 -24.60 14.77
N SER A 337 22.14 -24.30 13.91
CA SER A 337 22.12 -24.63 12.48
C SER A 337 22.09 -26.14 12.26
N LEU A 338 22.88 -26.90 13.02
CA LEU A 338 22.88 -28.36 12.96
C LEU A 338 21.54 -28.96 13.41
N ALA A 339 20.98 -28.47 14.52
CA ALA A 339 19.70 -28.94 15.03
C ALA A 339 18.54 -28.64 14.08
N ASP A 340 18.55 -27.48 13.42
CA ASP A 340 17.58 -27.08 12.41
C ASP A 340 17.58 -28.05 11.22
N VAL A 341 18.76 -28.43 10.74
CA VAL A 341 18.90 -29.40 9.64
C VAL A 341 18.52 -30.82 10.06
N ALA A 342 18.99 -31.29 11.23
CA ALA A 342 18.63 -32.61 11.75
C ALA A 342 17.11 -32.78 11.88
N TRP A 343 16.44 -31.80 12.46
CA TRP A 343 14.99 -31.80 12.61
C TRP A 343 14.29 -31.80 11.25
N SER A 344 14.75 -30.98 10.29
CA SER A 344 14.16 -30.91 8.95
C SER A 344 14.28 -32.22 8.17
N LEU A 345 15.41 -32.92 8.30
CA LEU A 345 15.65 -34.22 7.67
C LEU A 345 14.77 -35.31 8.26
N CYS A 346 14.62 -35.34 9.59
CA CYS A 346 13.67 -36.25 10.25
C CYS A 346 12.22 -35.92 9.85
N PHE A 347 11.86 -34.64 9.77
CA PHE A 347 10.50 -34.21 9.42
C PHE A 347 10.11 -34.69 8.03
N SER A 348 11.01 -34.53 7.06
CA SER A 348 10.75 -34.80 5.64
C SER A 348 10.89 -36.27 5.24
N LEU A 349 11.23 -37.18 6.16
CA LEU A 349 11.48 -38.60 5.88
C LEU A 349 12.53 -38.82 4.76
N THR A 350 13.75 -38.33 4.96
CA THR A 350 14.80 -38.44 3.94
C THR A 350 15.22 -39.88 3.65
N ASP A 351 15.18 -40.29 2.37
CA ASP A 351 15.75 -41.56 1.91
C ASP A 351 17.28 -41.58 2.06
N ASP A 352 17.94 -40.43 1.87
CA ASP A 352 19.37 -40.28 2.10
C ASP A 352 19.65 -40.08 3.60
N THR A 353 19.92 -41.19 4.27
CA THR A 353 20.26 -41.24 5.70
C THR A 353 21.69 -40.79 6.00
N SER A 354 22.55 -40.60 4.99
CA SER A 354 23.97 -40.26 5.18
C SER A 354 24.15 -38.85 5.75
N ALA A 355 23.37 -37.88 5.24
CA ALA A 355 23.39 -36.51 5.73
C ALA A 355 22.91 -36.41 7.19
N LEU A 356 21.83 -37.12 7.53
CA LEU A 356 21.29 -37.17 8.88
C LEU A 356 22.30 -37.76 9.88
N ALA A 357 22.93 -38.89 9.52
CA ALA A 357 23.93 -39.54 10.37
C ALA A 357 25.13 -38.62 10.67
N GLU A 358 25.65 -37.91 9.67
CA GLU A 358 26.78 -37.00 9.85
C GLU A 358 26.42 -35.78 10.69
N VAL A 359 25.24 -35.17 10.47
CA VAL A 359 24.78 -34.02 11.26
C VAL A 359 24.55 -34.42 12.73
N VAL A 360 23.92 -35.57 12.99
CA VAL A 360 23.69 -36.09 14.36
C VAL A 360 25.01 -36.39 15.06
N ARG A 361 25.97 -37.03 14.37
CA ARG A 361 27.31 -37.29 14.91
C ARG A 361 27.96 -36.01 15.43
N ARG A 362 27.96 -34.94 14.63
CA ARG A 362 28.55 -33.64 15.03
C ARG A 362 27.80 -32.98 16.19
N ILE A 363 26.47 -33.11 16.26
CA ILE A 363 25.69 -32.56 17.38
C ILE A 363 26.07 -33.23 18.70
N TYR A 364 26.13 -34.56 18.74
CA TYR A 364 26.45 -35.30 19.96
C TYR A 364 27.91 -35.18 20.40
N GLU A 365 28.81 -34.78 19.51
CA GLU A 365 30.19 -34.37 19.85
C GLU A 365 30.25 -33.00 20.55
N MET A 366 29.20 -32.19 20.48
CA MET A 366 29.11 -30.89 21.16
C MET A 366 28.47 -31.04 22.55
N PRO A 367 28.81 -30.16 23.52
CA PRO A 367 28.17 -30.16 24.82
C PRO A 367 26.69 -29.78 24.73
N ALA A 368 25.86 -30.40 25.56
CA ALA A 368 24.42 -30.11 25.63
C ALA A 368 24.18 -28.62 25.94
N PRO A 369 23.35 -27.93 25.13
CA PRO A 369 23.10 -26.50 25.30
C PRO A 369 22.09 -26.26 26.42
N LYS A 370 22.09 -25.04 26.98
CA LYS A 370 21.01 -24.57 27.87
C LYS A 370 19.78 -24.02 27.12
N GLY A 371 19.84 -23.96 25.78
CA GLY A 371 18.82 -23.32 24.97
C GLY A 371 17.60 -24.22 24.74
N ARG A 372 16.45 -23.85 25.31
CA ARG A 372 15.17 -24.58 25.19
C ARG A 372 14.80 -24.98 23.76
N ALA A 373 14.94 -24.06 22.80
CA ALA A 373 14.51 -24.32 21.42
C ALA A 373 15.34 -25.43 20.74
N ILE A 374 16.64 -25.53 21.05
CA ILE A 374 17.51 -26.58 20.49
C ILE A 374 17.16 -27.92 21.15
N LEU A 375 16.98 -27.93 22.48
CA LEU A 375 16.65 -29.15 23.22
C LEU A 375 15.32 -29.75 22.79
N LEU A 376 14.28 -28.95 22.54
CA LEU A 376 12.98 -29.45 22.06
C LEU A 376 13.06 -30.05 20.65
N LYS A 377 13.82 -29.42 19.74
CA LYS A 377 14.07 -29.99 18.41
C LYS A 377 14.82 -31.31 18.51
N MET A 378 15.87 -31.34 19.32
CA MET A 378 16.68 -32.54 19.50
C MET A 378 15.92 -33.67 20.19
N HIS A 379 14.95 -33.36 21.06
CA HIS A 379 14.07 -34.36 21.65
C HIS A 379 13.25 -35.09 20.57
N GLU A 380 12.65 -34.34 19.63
CA GLU A 380 11.93 -34.93 18.50
C GLU A 380 12.85 -35.66 17.51
N VAL A 381 14.05 -35.14 17.24
CA VAL A 381 15.07 -35.84 16.43
C VAL A 381 15.45 -37.16 17.10
N GLN A 382 15.72 -37.18 18.40
CA GLN A 382 16.08 -38.41 19.12
C GLN A 382 14.97 -39.46 19.04
N ASN A 383 13.72 -39.05 19.16
CA ASN A 383 12.58 -39.95 19.02
C ASN A 383 12.45 -40.49 17.59
N SER A 384 12.71 -39.65 16.57
CA SER A 384 12.79 -40.09 15.17
C SER A 384 13.91 -41.11 14.97
N LEU A 385 15.08 -40.90 15.57
CA LEU A 385 16.20 -41.84 15.49
C LEU A 385 15.86 -43.19 16.13
N ASN A 386 15.09 -43.19 17.21
CA ASN A 386 14.69 -44.43 17.89
C ASN A 386 13.60 -45.20 17.13
N LEU A 387 12.63 -44.50 16.57
CA LEU A 387 11.43 -45.10 15.96
C LEU A 387 11.57 -45.32 14.45
N GLU A 388 12.17 -44.37 13.73
CA GLU A 388 12.22 -44.35 12.25
C GLU A 388 13.62 -44.70 11.71
N TYR A 389 14.69 -44.34 12.42
CA TYR A 389 16.08 -44.55 11.97
C TYR A 389 16.95 -45.36 12.97
N PRO A 390 16.52 -46.55 13.42
CA PRO A 390 17.19 -47.29 14.50
C PRO A 390 18.65 -47.68 14.17
N GLY A 391 19.00 -47.79 12.89
CA GLY A 391 20.39 -48.00 12.46
C GLY A 391 21.32 -46.84 12.80
N ILE A 392 20.84 -45.60 12.68
CA ILE A 392 21.61 -44.40 13.05
C ILE A 392 21.72 -44.30 14.57
N ALA A 393 20.62 -44.51 15.31
CA ALA A 393 20.62 -44.48 16.77
C ALA A 393 21.63 -45.46 17.39
N LYS A 394 21.74 -46.66 16.82
CA LYS A 394 22.73 -47.67 17.25
C LYS A 394 24.17 -47.25 16.96
N LYS A 395 24.42 -46.59 15.82
CA LYS A 395 25.76 -46.16 15.39
C LYS A 395 26.24 -44.90 16.13
N HIS A 396 25.32 -44.01 16.46
CA HIS A 396 25.57 -42.73 17.12
C HIS A 396 24.67 -42.58 18.36
N PRO A 397 25.00 -43.26 19.48
CA PRO A 397 24.18 -43.23 20.68
C PRO A 397 24.17 -41.84 21.31
N VAL A 398 23.01 -41.44 21.85
CA VAL A 398 22.84 -40.14 22.51
C VAL A 398 23.64 -40.07 23.81
N PRO A 399 24.44 -39.00 24.04
CA PRO A 399 25.11 -38.81 25.32
C PRO A 399 24.10 -38.60 26.45
N THR A 400 24.37 -39.17 27.64
CA THR A 400 23.48 -39.05 28.81
C THR A 400 23.15 -37.61 29.17
N ALA A 401 24.14 -36.69 29.08
CA ALA A 401 23.93 -35.27 29.35
C ALA A 401 22.91 -34.62 28.39
N TRP A 402 22.89 -35.05 27.13
CA TRP A 402 21.89 -34.60 26.15
C TRP A 402 20.51 -35.15 26.51
N LEU A 403 20.41 -36.44 26.83
CA LEU A 403 19.15 -37.09 27.19
C LEU A 403 18.48 -36.39 28.39
N THR A 404 19.22 -36.22 29.49
CA THR A 404 18.71 -35.53 30.69
C THR A 404 18.27 -34.10 30.39
N SER A 405 19.06 -33.34 29.62
CA SER A 405 18.73 -31.95 29.27
C SER A 405 17.46 -31.87 28.41
N MET A 406 17.24 -32.83 27.51
CA MET A 406 16.05 -32.89 26.67
C MET A 406 14.80 -33.21 27.49
N GLU A 407 14.84 -34.22 28.36
CA GLU A 407 13.72 -34.64 29.21
C GLU A 407 13.30 -33.55 30.20
N GLU A 408 14.26 -32.92 30.90
CA GLU A 408 13.99 -31.83 31.83
C GLU A 408 13.30 -30.66 31.12
N ASN A 409 13.78 -30.31 29.92
CA ASN A 409 13.27 -29.17 29.17
C ASN A 409 11.94 -29.46 28.48
N ASP A 410 11.66 -30.70 28.06
CA ASP A 410 10.34 -31.13 27.57
C ASP A 410 9.29 -31.01 28.68
N LYS A 411 9.61 -31.48 29.89
CA LYS A 411 8.75 -31.32 31.08
C LYS A 411 8.45 -29.84 31.38
N MET A 412 9.48 -28.99 31.39
CA MET A 412 9.31 -27.54 31.57
C MET A 412 8.48 -26.88 30.46
N ASP A 413 8.56 -27.36 29.23
CA ASP A 413 7.78 -26.88 28.09
C ASP A 413 6.29 -27.24 28.25
N GLN A 414 6.03 -28.44 28.75
CA GLN A 414 4.69 -28.94 28.97
C GLN A 414 3.99 -28.25 30.14
N ASP A 415 4.68 -28.05 31.27
CA ASP A 415 4.16 -27.30 32.42
C ASP A 415 3.75 -25.85 32.02
N LYS A 416 4.54 -25.23 31.14
CA LYS A 416 4.22 -23.90 30.57
C LYS A 416 3.03 -23.92 29.63
N THR A 417 2.80 -25.01 28.91
CA THR A 417 1.68 -25.11 27.98
C THR A 417 0.38 -25.38 28.73
N ASP A 418 0.39 -26.29 29.72
CA ASP A 418 -0.78 -26.62 30.53
C ASP A 418 -1.31 -25.39 31.31
N SER A 419 -0.39 -24.53 31.78
CA SER A 419 -0.72 -23.27 32.46
C SER A 419 -1.12 -22.11 31.51
N SER A 420 -1.13 -22.33 30.19
CA SER A 420 -1.41 -21.27 29.23
C SER A 420 -2.91 -20.96 29.10
N ARG A 421 -3.24 -19.68 28.86
CA ARG A 421 -4.64 -19.24 28.65
C ARG A 421 -5.31 -19.96 27.47
N LEU A 422 -4.57 -20.20 26.39
CA LEU A 422 -5.10 -20.89 25.21
C LEU A 422 -5.46 -22.35 25.54
N HIS A 423 -4.63 -23.04 26.33
CA HIS A 423 -4.91 -24.40 26.76
C HIS A 423 -6.18 -24.46 27.64
N ALA A 424 -6.33 -23.54 28.60
CA ALA A 424 -7.53 -23.43 29.42
C ALA A 424 -8.79 -23.11 28.59
N GLU A 425 -8.67 -22.23 27.58
CA GLU A 425 -9.74 -21.87 26.64
C GLU A 425 -10.21 -23.10 25.85
N VAL A 426 -9.29 -23.87 25.28
CA VAL A 426 -9.60 -25.09 24.51
C VAL A 426 -10.20 -26.18 25.39
N LEU A 427 -9.62 -26.42 26.57
CA LEU A 427 -10.11 -27.44 27.52
C LEU A 427 -11.57 -27.21 27.90
N THR A 428 -11.92 -25.96 28.24
CA THR A 428 -13.29 -25.59 28.65
C THR A 428 -14.30 -25.95 27.56
N LEU A 429 -13.92 -25.81 26.29
CA LEU A 429 -14.79 -26.13 25.17
C LEU A 429 -14.80 -27.62 24.83
N LEU A 430 -13.68 -28.31 24.97
CA LEU A 430 -13.61 -29.77 24.80
C LEU A 430 -14.54 -30.50 25.78
N ASP A 431 -14.61 -30.06 27.03
CA ASP A 431 -15.53 -30.62 28.05
C ASP A 431 -17.03 -30.44 27.69
N ASN A 432 -17.34 -29.41 26.88
CA ASN A 432 -18.68 -29.06 26.46
C ASN A 432 -19.12 -29.72 25.14
N VAL A 433 -18.26 -30.50 24.48
CA VAL A 433 -18.63 -31.28 23.29
C VAL A 433 -19.52 -32.46 23.70
N LYS A 434 -20.80 -32.17 24.01
CA LYS A 434 -21.86 -33.14 24.32
C LYS A 434 -22.81 -33.33 23.13
N GLY A 435 -23.32 -34.55 23.01
CA GLY A 435 -24.08 -35.07 21.88
C GLY A 435 -25.18 -34.16 21.33
N THR A 436 -25.10 -33.93 20.01
CA THR A 436 -26.21 -33.94 19.05
C THR A 436 -25.57 -33.76 17.66
N HIS A 437 -25.75 -34.78 16.79
CA HIS A 437 -25.16 -35.00 15.46
C HIS A 437 -23.78 -35.71 15.39
N GLY A 438 -23.69 -36.95 15.90
CA GLY A 438 -22.70 -37.93 15.43
C GLY A 438 -21.82 -38.59 16.50
N ILE A 439 -21.29 -37.83 17.45
CA ILE A 439 -20.32 -38.35 18.42
C ILE A 439 -21.08 -38.93 19.64
N ARG A 440 -21.07 -40.26 19.79
CA ARG A 440 -21.85 -41.01 20.80
C ARG A 440 -21.26 -41.00 22.23
N SER A 441 -20.02 -40.56 22.43
CA SER A 441 -19.34 -40.58 23.74
C SER A 441 -19.05 -39.18 24.27
N ARG A 442 -19.12 -39.02 25.60
CA ARG A 442 -18.55 -37.86 26.31
C ARG A 442 -17.03 -37.98 26.20
N LEU A 443 -16.36 -36.98 25.61
CA LEU A 443 -14.90 -36.88 25.75
C LEU A 443 -14.59 -36.62 27.22
N SER A 444 -13.77 -37.47 27.81
CA SER A 444 -13.24 -37.32 29.17
C SER A 444 -11.76 -37.02 29.04
N VAL A 445 -11.48 -35.75 28.74
CA VAL A 445 -10.13 -35.32 28.38
C VAL A 445 -9.26 -35.19 29.63
N GLU A 446 -8.22 -36.01 29.70
CA GLU A 446 -7.13 -35.87 30.66
C GLU A 446 -6.04 -34.96 30.10
N ARG A 447 -5.40 -34.18 30.96
CA ARG A 447 -4.36 -33.22 30.58
C ARG A 447 -2.99 -33.80 30.85
N ASN A 448 -2.02 -33.41 30.03
CA ASN A 448 -0.60 -33.68 30.27
C ASN A 448 -0.32 -35.19 30.47
N VAL A 449 -0.87 -36.01 29.58
CA VAL A 449 -0.78 -37.48 29.68
C VAL A 449 0.48 -37.97 28.95
N PRO A 450 1.28 -38.86 29.54
CA PRO A 450 2.41 -39.48 28.85
C PRO A 450 1.91 -40.55 27.85
N ILE A 451 2.22 -40.36 26.56
CA ILE A 451 1.97 -41.30 25.47
C ILE A 451 3.27 -41.56 24.72
N GLY A 452 3.84 -42.76 24.90
CA GLY A 452 5.17 -43.08 24.39
C GLY A 452 6.25 -42.12 24.94
N PRO A 453 7.12 -41.55 24.08
CA PRO A 453 8.15 -40.62 24.53
C PRO A 453 7.66 -39.16 24.68
N TYR A 454 6.35 -38.91 24.59
CA TYR A 454 5.79 -37.55 24.62
C TYR A 454 4.79 -37.37 25.75
N HIS A 455 4.73 -36.15 26.28
CA HIS A 455 3.55 -35.66 26.99
C HIS A 455 2.66 -34.88 26.01
N VAL A 456 1.41 -35.31 25.90
CA VAL A 456 0.41 -34.70 25.02
C VAL A 456 -0.44 -33.69 25.80
N ASP A 457 -0.91 -32.64 25.12
CA ASP A 457 -1.71 -31.59 25.75
C ASP A 457 -3.00 -32.18 26.36
N PHE A 458 -3.69 -33.02 25.59
CA PHE A 458 -4.98 -33.62 25.93
C PHE A 458 -5.09 -35.07 25.43
N PHE A 459 -5.70 -35.95 26.23
CA PHE A 459 -5.94 -37.33 25.87
C PHE A 459 -7.31 -37.82 26.34
N ASP A 460 -8.05 -38.52 25.46
CA ASP A 460 -9.28 -39.22 25.82
C ASP A 460 -9.06 -40.74 25.79
N ALA A 461 -9.03 -41.36 26.97
CA ALA A 461 -8.76 -42.79 27.11
C ALA A 461 -9.82 -43.69 26.46
N ALA A 462 -11.07 -43.21 26.38
CA ALA A 462 -12.19 -43.99 25.83
C ALA A 462 -12.10 -44.16 24.31
N THR A 463 -11.68 -43.13 23.59
CA THR A 463 -11.54 -43.14 22.12
C THR A 463 -10.11 -43.34 21.63
N GLY A 464 -9.12 -43.19 22.52
CA GLY A 464 -7.70 -43.16 22.14
C GLY A 464 -7.29 -41.87 21.41
N LEU A 465 -8.09 -40.80 21.53
CA LEU A 465 -7.84 -39.54 20.84
C LEU A 465 -6.80 -38.70 21.58
N VAL A 466 -5.71 -38.36 20.89
CA VAL A 466 -4.65 -37.45 21.30
C VAL A 466 -4.90 -36.09 20.65
N ILE A 467 -5.03 -35.04 21.44
CA ILE A 467 -5.26 -33.68 20.95
C ILE A 467 -4.10 -32.78 21.40
N ASP A 468 -3.41 -32.16 20.45
CA ASP A 468 -2.36 -31.17 20.72
C ASP A 468 -2.70 -29.83 20.09
N ILE A 469 -2.22 -28.75 20.71
CA ILE A 469 -2.32 -27.39 20.14
C ILE A 469 -0.97 -27.00 19.52
N ASP A 470 -0.97 -26.64 18.23
CA ASP A 470 0.21 -26.04 17.59
C ASP A 470 0.14 -24.50 17.67
N THR A 471 1.18 -23.89 18.23
CA THR A 471 1.23 -22.47 18.59
C THR A 471 2.58 -21.84 18.23
N PRO A 472 2.62 -20.56 17.80
CA PRO A 472 3.86 -19.83 17.53
C PRO A 472 4.85 -19.75 18.71
N SER A 473 4.40 -20.01 19.93
CA SER A 473 5.27 -20.03 21.12
C SER A 473 6.15 -21.28 21.21
N ARG A 474 5.88 -22.31 20.41
CA ARG A 474 6.64 -23.56 20.38
C ARG A 474 7.52 -23.63 19.12
N PRO A 475 8.77 -24.14 19.24
CA PRO A 475 9.73 -24.14 18.15
C PRO A 475 9.37 -25.12 17.02
N THR A 476 8.74 -26.26 17.32
CA THR A 476 8.40 -27.34 16.38
C THR A 476 6.88 -27.47 16.19
N SER A 477 6.45 -28.03 15.07
CA SER A 477 5.04 -28.37 14.82
C SER A 477 4.68 -29.73 15.44
N ARG A 478 3.39 -30.09 15.44
CA ARG A 478 2.89 -31.34 16.04
C ARG A 478 2.93 -32.55 15.14
N LYS A 479 3.18 -32.36 13.85
CA LYS A 479 3.07 -33.42 12.84
C LYS A 479 4.05 -34.58 13.10
N MET A 480 5.32 -34.29 13.37
CA MET A 480 6.32 -35.33 13.65
C MET A 480 5.98 -36.11 14.94
N ARG A 481 5.58 -35.39 16.00
CA ARG A 481 5.12 -36.00 17.25
C ARG A 481 3.93 -36.94 17.02
N HIS A 482 2.91 -36.49 16.29
CA HIS A 482 1.71 -37.29 15.98
C HIS A 482 2.06 -38.53 15.16
N ARG A 483 2.93 -38.39 14.15
CA ARG A 483 3.47 -39.50 13.38
C ARG A 483 4.16 -40.54 14.27
N HIS A 484 4.99 -40.12 15.23
CA HIS A 484 5.65 -41.03 16.15
C HIS A 484 4.67 -41.76 17.09
N ILE A 485 3.62 -41.07 17.55
CA ILE A 485 2.59 -41.68 18.40
C ILE A 485 1.84 -42.78 17.63
N GLU A 486 1.54 -42.56 16.37
CA GLU A 486 0.90 -43.53 15.48
C GLU A 486 1.78 -44.75 15.16
N LEU A 487 3.10 -44.63 15.31
CA LEU A 487 4.07 -45.73 15.13
C LEU A 487 4.27 -46.60 16.38
N LEU A 488 3.68 -46.24 17.53
CA LEU A 488 3.87 -46.98 18.78
C LEU A 488 3.22 -48.38 18.72
N PRO A 489 3.88 -49.44 19.23
CA PRO A 489 3.35 -50.80 19.21
C PRO A 489 2.02 -50.92 19.97
N ASN A 490 1.04 -51.64 19.40
CA ASN A 490 -0.28 -51.95 19.98
C ASN A 490 -1.31 -50.81 20.08
N THR A 491 -1.29 -49.81 19.19
CA THR A 491 -2.07 -48.58 19.41
C THR A 491 -3.20 -48.33 18.41
N THR A 492 -4.39 -48.08 18.93
CA THR A 492 -5.55 -47.43 18.26
C THR A 492 -5.55 -45.93 18.55
N TYR A 493 -4.38 -45.29 18.61
CA TYR A 493 -4.31 -43.85 18.86
C TYR A 493 -4.71 -43.07 17.61
N LYS A 494 -5.56 -42.07 17.79
CA LYS A 494 -5.96 -41.11 16.75
C LYS A 494 -5.41 -39.75 17.14
N THR A 495 -4.84 -39.01 16.21
CA THR A 495 -4.20 -37.73 16.50
C THR A 495 -5.01 -36.56 15.93
N LEU A 496 -5.02 -35.44 16.65
CA LEU A 496 -5.69 -34.21 16.23
C LEU A 496 -4.81 -33.01 16.62
N THR A 497 -4.46 -32.18 15.64
CA THR A 497 -3.81 -30.90 15.88
C THR A 497 -4.82 -29.76 15.79
N ILE A 498 -4.91 -28.94 16.84
CA ILE A 498 -5.61 -27.66 16.82
C ILE A 498 -4.61 -26.57 16.43
N ASN A 499 -4.71 -26.08 15.19
CA ASN A 499 -3.84 -25.02 14.68
C ASN A 499 -4.23 -23.67 15.29
N TYR A 500 -3.25 -22.93 15.81
CA TYR A 500 -3.47 -21.62 16.44
C TYR A 500 -4.30 -20.65 15.59
N TRP A 501 -3.98 -20.52 14.30
CA TRP A 501 -4.67 -19.55 13.44
C TRP A 501 -6.06 -19.99 13.03
N ASP A 502 -6.32 -21.29 12.88
CA ASP A 502 -7.66 -21.80 12.61
C ASP A 502 -8.54 -21.62 13.85
N TRP A 503 -8.01 -21.92 15.04
CA TRP A 503 -8.66 -21.63 16.31
C TRP A 503 -9.02 -20.14 16.47
N ARG A 504 -8.06 -19.25 16.21
CA ARG A 504 -8.25 -17.79 16.34
C ARG A 504 -9.13 -17.19 15.24
N ARG A 505 -9.31 -17.84 14.09
CA ARG A 505 -10.29 -17.42 13.07
C ARG A 505 -11.73 -17.56 13.58
N HIS A 506 -11.98 -18.53 14.46
CA HIS A 506 -13.29 -18.84 15.00
C HIS A 506 -13.53 -18.23 16.39
N SER A 507 -12.56 -17.51 16.97
CA SER A 507 -12.63 -16.98 18.34
C SER A 507 -13.49 -15.71 18.51
N ARG A 508 -14.43 -15.44 17.61
CA ARG A 508 -15.35 -14.28 17.70
C ARG A 508 -16.58 -14.59 18.55
N LYS A 509 -17.04 -15.85 18.51
CA LYS A 509 -18.12 -16.39 19.33
C LYS A 509 -17.76 -17.80 19.76
N GLU A 510 -18.10 -18.16 21.00
CA GLU A 510 -17.87 -19.50 21.55
C GLU A 510 -18.51 -20.60 20.69
N GLU A 511 -19.68 -20.31 20.09
CA GLU A 511 -20.42 -21.21 19.19
C GLU A 511 -19.61 -21.61 17.94
N GLU A 512 -18.83 -20.69 17.36
CA GLU A 512 -18.00 -20.95 16.19
C GLU A 512 -16.81 -21.84 16.55
N GLN A 513 -16.16 -21.59 17.70
CA GLN A 513 -15.08 -22.44 18.23
C GLN A 513 -15.60 -23.84 18.56
N MET A 514 -16.80 -23.92 19.13
CA MET A 514 -17.47 -25.19 19.41
C MET A 514 -17.78 -25.97 18.12
N SER A 515 -18.24 -25.28 17.09
CA SER A 515 -18.54 -25.89 15.78
C SER A 515 -17.28 -26.40 15.09
N TYR A 516 -16.20 -25.61 15.14
CA TYR A 516 -14.88 -26.03 14.66
C TYR A 516 -14.37 -27.26 15.40
N LEU A 517 -14.40 -27.25 16.74
CA LEU A 517 -13.99 -28.39 17.56
C LEU A 517 -14.78 -29.66 17.21
N LYS A 518 -16.10 -29.55 17.10
CA LYS A 518 -16.96 -30.68 16.69
C LYS A 518 -16.54 -31.24 15.33
N ALA A 519 -16.27 -30.38 14.36
CA ALA A 519 -15.85 -30.79 13.03
C ALA A 519 -14.51 -31.53 13.03
N VAL A 520 -13.48 -30.96 13.68
CA VAL A 520 -12.14 -31.56 13.69
C VAL A 520 -12.05 -32.82 14.55
N VAL A 521 -12.77 -32.88 15.68
CA VAL A 521 -12.88 -34.09 16.50
C VAL A 521 -13.62 -35.19 15.74
N LYS A 522 -14.72 -34.85 15.06
CA LYS A 522 -15.46 -35.82 14.24
C LYS A 522 -14.59 -36.39 13.13
N GLN A 523 -13.86 -35.53 12.41
CA GLN A 523 -12.94 -35.93 11.36
C GLN A 523 -11.85 -36.88 11.88
N ALA A 524 -11.27 -36.59 13.05
CA ALA A 524 -10.27 -37.44 13.67
C ALA A 524 -10.83 -38.82 14.09
N LEU A 525 -12.07 -38.86 14.60
CA LEU A 525 -12.69 -40.10 15.09
C LEU A 525 -13.30 -40.98 14.00
N GLU A 526 -13.95 -40.39 12.99
CA GLU A 526 -14.75 -41.12 11.99
C GLU A 526 -14.01 -41.29 10.64
N GLY A 527 -12.89 -40.59 10.44
CA GLY A 527 -12.25 -40.48 9.13
C GLY A 527 -12.99 -39.52 8.19
N PRO A 528 -12.48 -39.25 6.98
CA PRO A 528 -13.12 -38.35 6.04
C PRO A 528 -14.50 -38.88 5.62
N SER A 529 -15.54 -38.03 5.65
CA SER A 529 -16.87 -38.41 5.16
C SER A 529 -16.86 -38.62 3.65
N PRO A 530 -17.59 -39.60 3.08
CA PRO A 530 -17.66 -39.85 1.63
C PRO A 530 -18.18 -38.66 0.79
N GLU A 531 -18.71 -37.62 1.42
CA GLU A 531 -19.20 -36.41 0.74
C GLU A 531 -18.14 -35.29 0.62
N GLN A 532 -16.88 -35.56 1.00
CA GLN A 532 -15.75 -34.62 0.87
C GLN A 532 -14.59 -35.13 -0.01
N GLU A 533 -14.84 -36.08 -0.90
CA GLU A 533 -13.92 -36.35 -2.04
C GLU A 533 -14.03 -35.28 -3.16
N GLY A 534 -14.83 -34.23 -2.97
CA GLY A 534 -14.94 -33.10 -3.90
C GLY A 534 -14.08 -31.87 -3.55
N SER A 535 -13.27 -31.89 -2.49
CA SER A 535 -12.51 -30.71 -2.07
C SER A 535 -11.10 -31.03 -1.57
N THR A 536 -10.28 -31.64 -2.42
CA THR A 536 -8.82 -31.57 -2.35
C THR A 536 -8.27 -31.31 -3.74
N VAL A 537 -7.57 -30.18 -3.86
CA VAL A 537 -6.55 -29.85 -4.87
C VAL A 537 -7.01 -29.97 -6.35
N VAL A 538 -7.55 -28.88 -6.91
CA VAL A 538 -7.44 -28.63 -8.35
C VAL A 538 -6.07 -28.01 -8.62
N GLU A 539 -5.03 -28.83 -8.56
CA GLU A 539 -3.82 -28.62 -9.35
C GLU A 539 -4.12 -29.13 -10.76
N GLY A 540 -4.05 -28.22 -11.72
CA GLY A 540 -4.40 -28.51 -13.10
C GLY A 540 -4.50 -27.23 -13.90
N VAL A 541 -3.36 -26.54 -14.08
CA VAL A 541 -3.21 -25.61 -15.19
C VAL A 541 -3.10 -26.47 -16.45
N PRO A 542 -4.02 -26.37 -17.44
CA PRO A 542 -3.80 -26.99 -18.73
C PRO A 542 -2.67 -26.23 -19.43
N THR A 543 -1.56 -26.91 -19.67
CA THR A 543 -0.54 -26.49 -20.63
C THR A 543 -1.10 -26.61 -22.04
N GLU A 544 -1.87 -25.61 -22.48
CA GLU A 544 -2.11 -25.41 -23.91
C GLU A 544 -1.05 -24.49 -24.50
N GLN A 545 0.07 -25.09 -24.93
CA GLN A 545 0.79 -24.59 -26.10
C GLN A 545 -0.03 -24.95 -27.34
N GLY A 546 -1.14 -24.24 -27.54
CA GLY A 546 -1.93 -24.27 -28.76
C GLY A 546 -1.94 -22.89 -29.37
N LYS A 547 -1.46 -22.75 -30.61
CA LYS A 547 -1.57 -21.51 -31.40
C LYS A 547 -3.03 -21.07 -31.46
N VAL A 548 -3.40 -20.03 -30.70
CA VAL A 548 -4.72 -19.40 -30.75
C VAL A 548 -4.85 -18.71 -32.11
N LYS A 549 -5.63 -19.31 -33.01
CA LYS A 549 -6.27 -18.60 -34.12
C LYS A 549 -7.26 -17.60 -33.52
N SER A 550 -7.24 -16.39 -34.04
CA SER A 550 -8.02 -15.24 -33.58
C SER A 550 -9.54 -15.45 -33.67
N ASP A 551 -10.24 -15.43 -32.53
CA ASP A 551 -11.70 -15.29 -32.40
C ASP A 551 -12.20 -13.85 -32.71
N GLY A 552 -11.63 -13.22 -33.74
CA GLY A 552 -11.96 -11.84 -34.13
C GLY A 552 -13.18 -11.69 -35.06
N ASN A 553 -13.86 -12.79 -35.41
CA ASN A 553 -14.87 -12.78 -36.47
C ASN A 553 -16.31 -12.50 -35.98
N GLU A 554 -16.75 -13.00 -34.82
CA GLU A 554 -18.16 -12.80 -34.39
C GLU A 554 -18.52 -11.37 -34.00
N LEU A 555 -17.58 -10.58 -33.47
CA LEU A 555 -17.82 -9.17 -33.09
C LEU A 555 -17.80 -8.24 -34.32
N ARG A 556 -17.02 -8.59 -35.35
CA ARG A 556 -16.96 -7.86 -36.63
C ARG A 556 -18.27 -7.94 -37.40
N ASP A 557 -18.94 -9.09 -37.38
CA ASP A 557 -20.21 -9.31 -38.08
C ASP A 557 -21.37 -8.48 -37.48
N ARG A 558 -21.23 -7.99 -36.24
CA ARG A 558 -22.18 -7.07 -35.58
C ARG A 558 -21.74 -5.59 -35.59
N GLY A 559 -20.70 -5.25 -36.37
CA GLY A 559 -20.21 -3.87 -36.50
C GLY A 559 -19.31 -3.37 -35.37
N TYR A 560 -18.94 -4.22 -34.40
CA TYR A 560 -18.06 -3.86 -33.29
C TYR A 560 -16.60 -4.15 -33.63
N VAL A 561 -15.75 -3.11 -33.58
CA VAL A 561 -14.30 -3.29 -33.76
C VAL A 561 -13.63 -3.27 -32.40
N THR A 562 -12.93 -4.36 -32.06
CA THR A 562 -12.04 -4.41 -30.92
C THR A 562 -10.59 -4.20 -31.35
N THR A 563 -9.89 -3.30 -30.67
CA THR A 563 -8.44 -3.12 -30.85
C THR A 563 -7.72 -3.60 -29.60
N VAL A 564 -6.67 -4.39 -29.78
CA VAL A 564 -5.87 -4.95 -28.69
C VAL A 564 -4.47 -4.37 -28.76
N ALA A 565 -4.07 -3.63 -27.73
CA ALA A 565 -2.70 -3.20 -27.56
C ALA A 565 -2.04 -4.08 -26.48
N ALA A 566 -1.16 -4.99 -26.90
CA ALA A 566 -0.33 -5.73 -25.97
C ALA A 566 0.78 -4.80 -25.43
N MET A 567 0.64 -4.31 -24.19
CA MET A 567 1.76 -3.68 -23.50
C MET A 567 2.54 -4.78 -22.79
N SER A 568 3.75 -5.07 -23.28
CA SER A 568 4.63 -6.00 -22.56
C SER A 568 4.99 -5.40 -21.19
N TRP A 569 4.91 -6.21 -20.14
CA TRP A 569 5.23 -5.85 -18.74
C TRP A 569 6.54 -5.06 -18.56
N PRO A 570 7.64 -5.36 -19.28
CA PRO A 570 8.86 -4.55 -19.22
C PRO A 570 8.66 -3.09 -19.66
N THR A 571 7.78 -2.86 -20.65
CA THR A 571 7.51 -1.52 -21.19
C THR A 571 6.65 -0.68 -20.25
N ALA A 572 5.70 -1.30 -19.54
CA ALA A 572 4.87 -0.63 -18.54
C ALA A 572 5.70 -0.22 -17.31
N ILE A 573 6.52 -1.14 -16.79
CA ILE A 573 7.42 -0.88 -15.65
C ILE A 573 8.48 0.16 -16.06
N CYS A 574 9.11 0.04 -17.23
CA CYS A 574 10.03 1.08 -17.71
C CYS A 574 9.33 2.44 -17.86
N LYS A 575 8.12 2.50 -18.43
CA LYS A 575 7.35 3.76 -18.53
C LYS A 575 7.07 4.35 -17.14
N LEU A 576 6.63 3.54 -16.18
CA LEU A 576 6.28 3.94 -14.82
C LEU A 576 7.49 4.36 -13.98
N THR A 577 8.58 3.58 -14.00
CA THR A 577 9.83 3.89 -13.31
C THR A 577 10.49 5.13 -13.90
N ILE A 578 10.51 5.28 -15.22
CA ILE A 578 11.00 6.49 -15.88
C ILE A 578 10.13 7.69 -15.48
N LEU A 579 8.80 7.61 -15.57
CA LEU A 579 7.88 8.67 -15.14
C LEU A 579 8.09 9.11 -13.68
N PHE A 580 8.24 8.16 -12.75
CA PHE A 580 8.47 8.42 -11.33
C PHE A 580 9.82 9.10 -11.10
N ILE A 581 10.87 8.62 -11.77
CA ILE A 581 12.18 9.28 -11.81
C ILE A 581 12.04 10.71 -12.35
N PHE A 582 11.21 10.95 -13.37
CA PHE A 582 11.02 12.26 -14.00
C PHE A 582 10.23 13.27 -13.20
N TYR A 583 9.20 12.86 -12.44
CA TYR A 583 8.53 13.77 -11.50
C TYR A 583 9.52 14.31 -10.46
N PHE A 584 10.39 13.43 -9.96
CA PHE A 584 11.49 13.81 -9.07
C PHE A 584 12.63 14.56 -9.78
N LEU A 585 12.98 14.19 -11.02
CA LEU A 585 14.02 14.85 -11.82
C LEU A 585 13.58 16.27 -12.20
N GLY A 586 12.31 16.50 -12.51
CA GLY A 586 11.74 17.82 -12.79
C GLY A 586 11.78 18.75 -11.57
N LEU A 587 11.50 18.21 -10.38
CA LEU A 587 11.71 18.89 -9.10
C LEU A 587 13.20 19.20 -8.88
N LEU A 588 14.11 18.26 -9.14
CA LEU A 588 15.57 18.43 -9.02
C LEU A 588 16.16 19.41 -10.04
N ILE A 589 15.65 19.44 -11.27
CA ILE A 589 16.06 20.37 -12.34
C ILE A 589 15.82 21.82 -11.90
N CYS A 590 14.80 22.09 -11.08
CA CYS A 590 14.55 23.41 -10.51
C CYS A 590 15.65 23.88 -9.54
N PHE A 591 16.44 22.96 -8.96
CA PHE A 591 17.52 23.26 -8.00
C PHE A 591 18.94 23.25 -8.60
N MET A 592 19.12 22.83 -9.86
CA MET A 592 20.45 22.78 -10.51
C MET A 592 20.94 24.15 -11.02
N PRO A 593 22.25 24.47 -11.00
CA PRO A 593 22.78 25.69 -11.62
C PRO A 593 22.59 25.71 -13.16
N LYS A 594 22.58 26.91 -13.77
CA LYS A 594 22.30 27.17 -15.21
C LYS A 594 23.41 26.61 -16.14
N CYS A 595 23.59 25.29 -16.20
CA CYS A 595 24.63 24.62 -16.98
C CYS A 595 24.05 23.70 -18.08
N ALA A 596 24.90 23.20 -18.98
CA ALA A 596 24.57 22.31 -20.10
C ALA A 596 23.69 21.10 -19.71
N LEU A 597 23.81 20.62 -18.47
CA LEU A 597 23.01 19.52 -17.92
C LEU A 597 21.49 19.81 -17.88
N ARG A 598 21.09 21.06 -17.61
CA ARG A 598 19.67 21.47 -17.67
C ARG A 598 19.12 21.45 -19.10
N ARG A 599 19.95 21.78 -20.11
CA ARG A 599 19.53 21.73 -21.53
C ARG A 599 19.41 20.28 -21.99
N TRP A 600 20.36 19.43 -21.60
CA TRP A 600 20.33 18.00 -21.89
C TRP A 600 19.09 17.32 -21.27
N ALA A 601 18.83 17.55 -19.97
CA ALA A 601 17.67 16.99 -19.28
C ALA A 601 16.34 17.42 -19.91
N ARG A 602 16.21 18.70 -20.31
CA ARG A 602 15.03 19.18 -21.05
C ARG A 602 14.88 18.53 -22.42
N ARG A 603 15.98 18.30 -23.15
CA ARG A 603 15.94 17.61 -24.44
C ARG A 603 15.48 16.17 -24.28
N VAL A 604 15.98 15.45 -23.29
CA VAL A 604 15.54 14.07 -22.97
C VAL A 604 14.06 14.05 -22.57
N GLN A 605 13.62 14.97 -21.70
CA GLN A 605 12.22 15.09 -21.29
C GLN A 605 11.28 15.25 -22.50
N ARG A 606 11.64 16.06 -23.49
CA ARG A 606 10.82 16.28 -24.70
C ARG A 606 10.60 15.01 -25.52
N TYR A 607 11.66 14.24 -25.78
CA TYR A 607 11.55 13.00 -26.53
C TYR A 607 10.81 11.91 -25.75
N LEU A 608 10.92 11.92 -24.41
CA LEU A 608 10.15 11.00 -23.57
C LEU A 608 8.66 11.34 -23.54
N VAL A 609 8.28 12.62 -23.51
CA VAL A 609 6.86 13.01 -23.62
C VAL A 609 6.26 12.55 -24.94
N VAL A 610 6.99 12.72 -26.05
CA VAL A 610 6.61 12.20 -27.38
C VAL A 610 6.36 10.69 -27.32
N TRP A 611 7.30 9.93 -26.78
CA TRP A 611 7.20 8.47 -26.70
C TRP A 611 6.12 7.98 -25.73
N LEU A 612 5.97 8.65 -24.60
CA LEU A 612 5.05 8.25 -23.54
C LEU A 612 3.60 8.56 -23.92
N TYR A 613 3.35 9.76 -24.45
CA TYR A 613 2.01 10.21 -24.81
C TYR A 613 1.64 9.80 -26.23
N ASP A 614 2.61 9.34 -27.03
CA ASP A 614 2.44 8.98 -28.45
C ASP A 614 1.83 10.14 -29.25
N ILE A 615 2.42 11.32 -29.04
CA ILE A 615 2.09 12.56 -29.74
C ILE A 615 3.23 12.92 -30.67
N ARG A 616 2.95 13.69 -31.72
CA ARG A 616 3.96 14.13 -32.68
C ARG A 616 5.16 14.85 -32.01
N PRO A 617 6.36 14.80 -32.60
CA PRO A 617 7.51 15.54 -32.09
C PRO A 617 7.29 17.06 -32.08
N PRO A 618 8.03 17.81 -31.25
CA PRO A 618 7.96 19.27 -31.25
C PRO A 618 8.44 19.83 -32.59
N ALA A 619 7.69 20.79 -33.14
CA ALA A 619 8.08 21.55 -34.33
C ALA A 619 9.06 22.68 -33.99
N TYR A 620 8.99 23.21 -32.77
CA TYR A 620 9.83 24.32 -32.31
C TYR A 620 10.77 23.87 -31.18
N SER A 621 12.03 24.32 -31.26
CA SER A 621 13.07 23.95 -30.29
C SER A 621 13.02 24.77 -28.99
N SER A 622 12.27 25.87 -28.97
CA SER A 622 12.10 26.76 -27.81
C SER A 622 10.71 27.39 -27.79
N VAL A 623 10.35 28.02 -26.66
CA VAL A 623 9.09 28.73 -26.46
C VAL A 623 9.33 30.02 -25.68
N ARG A 624 8.51 31.04 -25.93
CA ARG A 624 8.54 32.36 -25.28
C ARG A 624 7.43 32.47 -24.25
N PHE A 625 7.65 33.28 -23.21
CA PHE A 625 6.69 33.54 -22.13
C PHE A 625 6.42 35.03 -22.03
N SER A 626 5.15 35.41 -21.90
CA SER A 626 4.76 36.79 -21.57
C SER A 626 3.61 36.76 -20.58
N ASN A 627 3.66 37.60 -19.55
CA ASN A 627 2.53 37.78 -18.63
C ASN A 627 1.55 38.78 -19.24
N VAL A 628 0.26 38.51 -19.12
CA VAL A 628 -0.79 39.34 -19.71
C VAL A 628 -1.94 39.55 -18.74
N ARG A 629 -2.66 40.65 -18.95
CA ARG A 629 -3.86 41.02 -18.20
C ARG A 629 -5.00 41.19 -19.18
N ALA A 630 -6.04 40.37 -19.05
CA ALA A 630 -7.26 40.49 -19.83
C ALA A 630 -8.29 41.26 -19.00
N PRO A 631 -8.66 42.49 -19.37
CA PRO A 631 -9.68 43.26 -18.66
C PRO A 631 -11.06 42.65 -18.88
N ILE A 632 -11.90 42.70 -17.85
CA ILE A 632 -13.31 42.31 -17.95
C ILE A 632 -14.11 43.56 -18.26
N LYS A 633 -14.51 43.72 -19.53
CA LYS A 633 -15.21 44.92 -20.05
C LYS A 633 -16.42 45.26 -19.17
N GLY A 634 -16.56 46.54 -18.82
CA GLY A 634 -17.63 47.03 -17.96
C GLY A 634 -17.38 46.88 -16.45
N THR A 635 -16.23 46.33 -16.04
CA THR A 635 -15.84 46.20 -14.63
C THR A 635 -14.43 46.77 -14.39
N SER A 636 -14.02 46.88 -13.13
CA SER A 636 -12.63 47.18 -12.75
C SER A 636 -11.76 45.92 -12.58
N PHE A 637 -12.26 44.74 -12.96
CA PHE A 637 -11.57 43.48 -12.74
C PHE A 637 -10.76 43.04 -13.97
N GLU A 638 -9.68 42.29 -13.70
CA GLU A 638 -8.73 41.80 -14.69
C GLU A 638 -8.35 40.36 -14.38
N LEU A 639 -8.24 39.55 -15.44
CA LEU A 639 -7.81 38.17 -15.38
C LEU A 639 -6.32 38.07 -15.72
N ASP A 640 -5.53 37.48 -14.83
CA ASP A 640 -4.09 37.32 -14.99
C ASP A 640 -3.78 36.05 -15.79
N GLY A 641 -2.96 36.18 -16.82
CA GLY A 641 -2.61 35.10 -17.72
C GLY A 641 -1.13 35.05 -18.06
N ILE A 642 -0.70 33.92 -18.61
CA ILE A 642 0.61 33.74 -19.23
C ILE A 642 0.38 33.26 -20.65
N LEU A 643 0.95 34.00 -21.60
CA LEU A 643 1.14 33.56 -22.97
C LEU A 643 2.36 32.65 -23.04
N VAL A 644 2.17 31.45 -23.58
CA VAL A 644 3.24 30.52 -23.95
C VAL A 644 3.21 30.38 -25.46
N LEU A 645 4.20 30.96 -26.12
CA LEU A 645 4.26 31.06 -27.58
C LEU A 645 5.37 30.20 -28.15
N PRO A 646 5.26 29.73 -29.40
CA PRO A 646 6.39 29.15 -30.12
C PRO A 646 7.60 30.11 -30.14
N GLY A 647 8.80 29.53 -30.20
CA GLY A 647 10.06 30.28 -30.14
C GLY A 647 10.24 31.30 -31.25
N GLU A 648 9.61 31.06 -32.41
CA GLU A 648 9.67 31.87 -33.62
C GLU A 648 8.29 31.96 -34.27
N GLY A 649 8.05 33.01 -35.05
CA GLY A 649 6.77 33.33 -35.68
C GLY A 649 5.96 34.38 -34.92
N ASP A 650 5.04 35.03 -35.62
CA ASP A 650 4.28 36.18 -35.09
C ASP A 650 2.78 35.93 -35.00
N LYS A 651 2.26 34.88 -35.64
CA LYS A 651 0.82 34.57 -35.73
C LYS A 651 0.55 33.08 -35.55
N PHE A 652 -0.33 32.71 -34.62
CA PHE A 652 -0.61 31.31 -34.26
C PHE A 652 -2.09 31.05 -34.00
N PRO A 653 -2.58 29.81 -34.23
CA PRO A 653 -3.84 29.36 -33.66
C PRO A 653 -3.67 29.21 -32.15
N PHE A 654 -4.73 29.45 -31.39
CA PHE A 654 -4.62 29.54 -29.94
C PHE A 654 -5.24 28.37 -29.19
N VAL A 655 -4.63 28.04 -28.06
CA VAL A 655 -5.17 27.16 -27.04
C VAL A 655 -5.46 27.97 -25.79
N LEU A 656 -6.68 27.88 -25.28
CA LEU A 656 -7.08 28.50 -24.02
C LEU A 656 -7.21 27.44 -22.92
N ILE A 657 -6.59 27.70 -21.77
CA ILE A 657 -6.75 26.89 -20.55
C ILE A 657 -6.98 27.83 -19.37
N ARG A 658 -8.13 27.71 -18.70
CA ARG A 658 -8.47 28.50 -17.51
C ARG A 658 -8.45 27.61 -16.28
N THR A 659 -8.00 28.14 -15.14
CA THR A 659 -7.79 27.35 -13.92
C THR A 659 -7.99 28.14 -12.62
N PRO A 660 -8.68 27.57 -11.61
CA PRO A 660 -8.70 28.13 -10.25
C PRO A 660 -7.55 27.60 -9.37
N TYR A 661 -6.62 26.83 -9.94
CA TYR A 661 -5.55 26.11 -9.23
C TYR A 661 -4.15 26.74 -9.40
N GLY A 662 -4.06 27.82 -10.18
CA GLY A 662 -2.85 28.60 -10.40
C GLY A 662 -2.23 28.27 -11.75
N LYS A 663 -2.23 29.23 -12.67
CA LYS A 663 -1.74 29.10 -14.05
C LYS A 663 -0.31 28.57 -14.15
N GLU A 664 0.54 28.89 -13.18
CA GLU A 664 1.92 28.39 -13.08
C GLU A 664 2.01 26.86 -13.04
N THR A 665 0.99 26.18 -12.53
CA THR A 665 0.92 24.71 -12.47
C THR A 665 0.75 24.07 -13.85
N LEU A 666 0.28 24.84 -14.84
CA LEU A 666 -0.03 24.38 -16.20
C LEU A 666 1.05 24.76 -17.23
N ILE A 667 2.17 25.37 -16.82
CA ILE A 667 3.23 25.76 -17.76
C ILE A 667 3.77 24.58 -18.56
N ASN A 668 3.96 23.42 -17.92
CA ASN A 668 4.48 22.24 -18.61
C ASN A 668 3.47 21.67 -19.62
N ASP A 669 2.17 21.79 -19.32
CA ASP A 669 1.09 21.39 -20.23
C ASP A 669 1.02 22.35 -21.43
N ALA A 670 0.98 23.66 -21.17
CA ALA A 670 1.02 24.69 -22.22
C ALA A 670 2.24 24.56 -23.15
N ARG A 671 3.40 24.19 -22.61
CA ARG A 671 4.61 23.93 -23.43
C ARG A 671 4.40 22.82 -24.46
N ILE A 672 3.63 21.78 -24.16
CA ILE A 672 3.40 20.66 -25.08
C ILE A 672 2.78 21.17 -26.38
N TYR A 673 1.78 22.05 -26.28
CA TYR A 673 1.10 22.63 -27.43
C TYR A 673 1.93 23.75 -28.09
N ALA A 674 2.59 24.60 -27.31
CA ALA A 674 3.43 25.67 -27.85
C ALA A 674 4.62 25.14 -28.67
N GLU A 675 5.27 24.08 -28.23
CA GLU A 675 6.34 23.44 -29.00
C GLU A 675 5.84 22.79 -30.31
N ARG A 676 4.52 22.64 -30.48
CA ARG A 676 3.85 22.08 -31.67
C ARG A 676 3.13 23.16 -32.50
N GLY A 677 3.41 24.43 -32.24
CA GLY A 677 3.00 25.55 -33.09
C GLY A 677 1.66 26.16 -32.75
N TYR A 678 1.21 26.06 -31.50
CA TYR A 678 0.04 26.77 -30.97
C TYR A 678 0.48 27.91 -30.06
N GLY A 679 -0.17 29.07 -30.12
CA GLY A 679 -0.12 30.02 -29.00
C GLY A 679 -0.96 29.48 -27.86
N VAL A 680 -0.51 29.60 -26.61
CA VAL A 680 -1.29 29.10 -25.45
C VAL A 680 -1.49 30.22 -24.45
N LEU A 681 -2.75 30.48 -24.08
CA LEU A 681 -3.11 31.33 -22.95
C LEU A 681 -3.53 30.45 -21.77
N ILE A 682 -2.72 30.46 -20.70
CA ILE A 682 -3.10 29.91 -19.39
C ILE A 682 -3.55 31.07 -18.48
N GLN A 683 -4.75 30.98 -17.91
CA GLN A 683 -5.36 32.11 -17.18
C GLN A 683 -5.91 31.66 -15.82
N ASP A 684 -5.68 32.47 -14.79
CA ASP A 684 -6.27 32.28 -13.47
C ASP A 684 -7.75 32.73 -13.45
N SER A 685 -8.65 31.93 -12.86
CA SER A 685 -10.05 32.33 -12.62
C SER A 685 -10.14 33.61 -11.76
N ARG A 686 -11.24 34.38 -11.89
CA ARG A 686 -11.48 35.59 -11.09
C ARG A 686 -11.29 35.33 -9.59
N GLY A 687 -10.65 36.29 -8.91
CA GLY A 687 -10.33 36.22 -7.48
C GLY A 687 -9.27 35.21 -7.06
N ARG A 688 -8.66 34.48 -8.00
CA ARG A 688 -7.61 33.49 -7.74
C ARG A 688 -6.24 33.99 -8.15
N PHE A 689 -5.24 33.71 -7.32
CA PHE A 689 -3.83 34.03 -7.55
C PHE A 689 -3.60 35.46 -8.05
N GLY A 690 -3.29 35.63 -9.34
CA GLY A 690 -2.98 36.92 -9.94
C GLY A 690 -4.20 37.72 -10.39
N SER A 691 -5.35 37.06 -10.63
CA SER A 691 -6.59 37.71 -11.08
C SER A 691 -7.24 38.51 -9.96
N THR A 692 -7.88 39.63 -10.32
CA THR A 692 -8.61 40.48 -9.35
C THR A 692 -10.06 40.00 -9.18
N GLY A 693 -10.83 40.62 -8.28
CA GLY A 693 -12.20 40.23 -7.93
C GLY A 693 -12.27 39.17 -6.82
N GLU A 694 -13.44 38.53 -6.69
CA GLU A 694 -13.72 37.49 -5.69
C GLU A 694 -13.96 36.14 -6.35
N PHE A 695 -13.42 35.09 -5.74
CA PHE A 695 -13.61 33.73 -6.21
C PHE A 695 -14.85 33.12 -5.57
N PHE A 696 -15.87 32.93 -6.40
CA PHE A 696 -17.05 32.14 -6.06
C PHE A 696 -17.16 31.01 -7.10
N PRO A 697 -17.07 29.73 -6.70
CA PRO A 697 -17.06 28.61 -7.64
C PRO A 697 -18.22 28.66 -8.64
N LEU A 698 -17.90 28.46 -9.93
CA LEU A 698 -18.81 28.48 -11.09
C LEU A 698 -19.55 29.78 -11.39
N GLU A 699 -19.54 30.76 -10.49
CA GLU A 699 -20.31 32.00 -10.63
C GLU A 699 -19.95 32.78 -11.91
N ASN A 700 -18.66 33.02 -12.06
CA ASN A 700 -18.14 33.98 -13.04
C ASN A 700 -17.55 33.30 -14.28
N GLU A 701 -17.55 31.97 -14.36
CA GLU A 701 -16.78 31.24 -15.37
C GLU A 701 -17.25 31.50 -16.81
N ARG A 702 -18.54 31.81 -17.00
CA ARG A 702 -19.12 32.17 -18.31
C ARG A 702 -18.65 33.55 -18.77
N GLU A 703 -18.78 34.55 -17.91
CA GLU A 703 -18.36 35.93 -18.19
C GLU A 703 -16.84 36.02 -18.38
N ASP A 704 -16.07 35.39 -17.49
CA ASP A 704 -14.62 35.42 -17.57
C ASP A 704 -14.08 34.71 -18.83
N ALA A 705 -14.72 33.61 -19.26
CA ALA A 705 -14.35 32.94 -20.50
C ALA A 705 -14.65 33.83 -21.73
N ALA A 706 -15.76 34.57 -21.71
CA ALA A 706 -16.08 35.56 -22.74
C ALA A 706 -14.99 36.64 -22.81
N ALA A 707 -14.60 37.21 -21.66
CA ALA A 707 -13.55 38.22 -21.58
C ALA A 707 -12.17 37.70 -22.06
N ALA A 708 -11.82 36.46 -21.72
CA ALA A 708 -10.58 35.85 -22.19
C ALA A 708 -10.55 35.67 -23.71
N ILE A 709 -11.67 35.26 -24.31
CA ILE A 709 -11.81 35.09 -25.77
C ILE A 709 -11.81 36.45 -26.47
N ASP A 710 -12.55 37.43 -25.94
CA ASP A 710 -12.59 38.81 -26.43
C ASP A 710 -11.19 39.42 -26.48
N TRP A 711 -10.43 39.30 -25.39
CA TRP A 711 -9.04 39.75 -25.34
C TRP A 711 -8.15 39.01 -26.35
N LEU A 712 -8.29 37.68 -26.50
CA LEU A 712 -7.54 36.92 -27.49
C LEU A 712 -7.85 37.37 -28.93
N VAL A 713 -9.12 37.62 -29.24
CA VAL A 713 -9.57 37.96 -30.59
C VAL A 713 -9.20 39.40 -30.97
N HIS A 714 -9.32 40.34 -30.03
CA HIS A 714 -9.24 41.76 -30.33
C HIS A 714 -7.94 42.43 -29.88
N ASP A 715 -7.32 41.97 -28.79
CA ASP A 715 -6.16 42.63 -28.19
C ASP A 715 -4.86 41.83 -28.33
N CYS A 716 -4.93 40.50 -28.56
CA CYS A 716 -3.74 39.67 -28.69
C CYS A 716 -3.10 39.78 -30.08
N GLU A 717 -1.97 40.49 -30.17
CA GLU A 717 -1.23 40.65 -31.42
C GLU A 717 -0.75 39.34 -32.06
N TYR A 718 -0.67 38.24 -31.31
CA TYR A 718 -0.19 36.93 -31.80
C TYR A 718 -1.30 36.04 -32.37
N TYR A 719 -2.58 36.39 -32.15
CA TYR A 719 -3.70 35.60 -32.66
C TYR A 719 -3.81 35.75 -34.19
N ASP A 720 -3.96 34.61 -34.89
CA ASP A 720 -4.01 34.56 -36.35
C ASP A 720 -5.43 34.59 -36.94
N GLY A 721 -6.46 34.49 -36.10
CA GLY A 721 -7.86 34.47 -36.54
C GLY A 721 -8.39 33.10 -36.96
N GLU A 722 -7.58 32.04 -36.97
CA GLU A 722 -7.98 30.71 -37.46
C GLU A 722 -8.95 30.01 -36.49
N GLY A 723 -8.81 30.27 -35.19
CA GLY A 723 -9.69 29.74 -34.16
C GLY A 723 -8.99 29.41 -32.85
N ILE A 724 -9.79 29.06 -31.85
CA ILE A 724 -9.34 28.75 -30.49
C ILE A 724 -9.73 27.30 -30.16
N GLY A 725 -8.77 26.51 -29.69
CA GLY A 725 -8.99 25.22 -29.05
C GLY A 725 -9.06 25.41 -27.53
N VAL A 726 -10.03 24.79 -26.86
CA VAL A 726 -10.17 24.91 -25.40
C VAL A 726 -10.20 23.53 -24.77
N HIS A 727 -9.42 23.31 -23.72
CA HIS A 727 -9.42 22.01 -23.05
C HIS A 727 -9.13 22.15 -21.57
N GLY A 728 -9.54 21.15 -20.80
CA GLY A 728 -9.23 21.10 -19.38
C GLY A 728 -9.77 19.85 -18.71
N LEU A 729 -9.10 19.46 -17.62
CA LEU A 729 -9.51 18.37 -16.75
C LEU A 729 -10.29 18.93 -15.55
N SER A 730 -11.32 18.20 -15.10
CA SER A 730 -12.07 18.55 -13.88
C SER A 730 -12.64 19.96 -13.98
N TYR A 731 -12.38 20.84 -13.00
CA TYR A 731 -12.82 22.24 -13.07
C TYR A 731 -12.26 22.99 -14.30
N ASN A 732 -11.04 22.70 -14.78
CA ASN A 732 -10.56 23.33 -16.02
C ASN A 732 -11.45 22.91 -17.22
N GLY A 733 -12.04 21.71 -17.18
CA GLY A 733 -13.03 21.26 -18.16
C GLY A 733 -14.37 22.00 -18.04
N MET A 734 -14.77 22.40 -16.83
CA MET A 734 -15.90 23.29 -16.61
C MET A 734 -15.64 24.66 -17.25
N CYS A 735 -14.44 25.20 -17.08
CA CYS A 735 -14.04 26.41 -17.80
C CYS A 735 -13.97 26.22 -19.32
N ALA A 736 -13.75 25.00 -19.82
CA ALA A 736 -13.83 24.71 -21.24
C ALA A 736 -15.28 24.76 -21.74
N TYR A 737 -16.25 24.21 -21.00
CA TYR A 737 -17.67 24.36 -21.34
C TYR A 737 -18.10 25.83 -21.34
N SER A 738 -17.65 26.61 -20.35
CA SER A 738 -18.04 28.02 -20.24
C SER A 738 -17.56 28.88 -21.41
N SER A 739 -16.54 28.44 -22.16
CA SER A 739 -16.10 29.09 -23.40
C SER A 739 -17.18 29.11 -24.49
N LEU A 740 -18.18 28.22 -24.42
CA LEU A 740 -19.29 28.14 -25.38
C LEU A 740 -20.56 28.86 -24.91
N SER A 741 -20.51 29.55 -23.77
CA SER A 741 -21.66 30.20 -23.13
C SER A 741 -22.13 31.49 -23.81
N ASN A 742 -21.31 32.07 -24.69
CA ASN A 742 -21.56 33.36 -25.32
C ASN A 742 -21.33 33.31 -26.85
N PRO A 743 -21.90 34.26 -27.62
CA PRO A 743 -21.80 34.27 -29.08
C PRO A 743 -20.36 34.33 -29.61
N LEU A 744 -19.48 35.10 -28.96
CA LEU A 744 -18.09 35.26 -29.40
C LEU A 744 -17.33 33.93 -29.28
N GLY A 745 -17.51 33.23 -28.17
CA GLY A 745 -16.99 31.90 -27.96
C GLY A 745 -17.46 30.92 -29.02
N ARG A 746 -18.76 30.91 -29.34
CA ARG A 746 -19.33 30.05 -30.39
C ARG A 746 -18.81 30.37 -31.80
N GLN A 747 -18.42 31.61 -32.04
CA GLN A 747 -17.85 32.03 -33.32
C GLN A 747 -16.38 31.64 -33.46
N HIS A 748 -15.57 31.78 -32.41
CA HIS A 748 -14.11 31.65 -32.49
C HIS A 748 -13.56 30.33 -31.93
N VAL A 749 -14.29 29.64 -31.05
CA VAL A 749 -13.88 28.34 -30.52
C VAL A 749 -14.20 27.24 -31.54
N LYS A 750 -13.16 26.64 -32.13
CA LYS A 750 -13.29 25.61 -33.16
C LYS A 750 -13.52 24.23 -32.57
N CYS A 751 -12.92 23.96 -31.42
CA CYS A 751 -13.05 22.69 -30.75
C CYS A 751 -12.82 22.81 -29.25
N ILE A 752 -13.52 21.97 -28.47
CA ILE A 752 -13.28 21.79 -27.05
C ILE A 752 -13.06 20.34 -26.65
N VAL A 753 -12.25 20.10 -25.63
CA VAL A 753 -12.00 18.76 -25.07
C VAL A 753 -12.17 18.82 -23.54
N PRO A 754 -13.40 18.68 -23.02
CA PRO A 754 -13.65 18.58 -21.58
C PRO A 754 -13.32 17.16 -21.08
N GLY A 755 -12.31 17.04 -20.22
CA GLY A 755 -11.93 15.77 -19.59
C GLY A 755 -12.39 15.68 -18.15
N ILE A 756 -12.94 14.52 -17.74
CA ILE A 756 -13.44 14.21 -16.38
C ILE A 756 -14.16 15.39 -15.74
N SER A 757 -15.19 15.89 -16.42
CA SER A 757 -15.86 17.14 -16.10
C SER A 757 -17.34 17.07 -16.53
N ALA A 758 -18.12 18.03 -16.08
CA ALA A 758 -19.54 18.16 -16.41
C ALA A 758 -19.90 19.60 -16.74
N CYS A 759 -20.86 19.77 -17.65
CA CYS A 759 -21.45 21.06 -17.98
C CYS A 759 -22.46 21.50 -16.91
N GLU A 760 -23.11 20.54 -16.25
CA GLU A 760 -24.05 20.76 -15.14
C GLU A 760 -23.49 20.19 -13.84
N LEU A 761 -23.31 21.03 -12.81
CA LEU A 761 -22.67 20.59 -11.57
C LEU A 761 -23.67 20.01 -10.55
N TYR A 762 -24.89 20.56 -10.47
CA TYR A 762 -25.85 20.17 -9.43
C TYR A 762 -26.07 18.65 -9.39
N PRO A 763 -26.29 17.94 -10.52
CA PRO A 763 -26.51 16.49 -10.48
C PRO A 763 -25.31 15.68 -10.00
N VAL A 764 -24.10 16.23 -10.08
CA VAL A 764 -22.87 15.59 -9.58
C VAL A 764 -22.80 15.70 -8.05
N ILE A 765 -23.35 16.78 -7.48
CA ILE A 765 -23.33 17.03 -6.04
C ILE A 765 -24.54 16.42 -5.35
N PHE A 766 -25.75 16.60 -5.90
CA PHE A 766 -27.01 16.24 -5.22
C PHE A 766 -27.82 15.12 -5.88
N GLY A 767 -27.29 14.51 -6.95
CA GLY A 767 -28.09 13.62 -7.79
C GLY A 767 -29.11 14.40 -8.63
N HIS A 768 -29.91 13.69 -9.43
CA HIS A 768 -30.80 14.34 -10.40
C HIS A 768 -32.02 15.03 -9.79
N ASP A 769 -32.39 14.65 -8.58
CA ASP A 769 -33.62 15.04 -7.89
C ASP A 769 -33.37 15.76 -6.56
N GLY A 770 -32.10 16.03 -6.22
CA GLY A 770 -31.71 16.70 -4.99
C GLY A 770 -31.66 15.81 -3.75
N ASN A 771 -31.98 14.52 -3.88
CA ASN A 771 -32.14 13.62 -2.74
C ASN A 771 -30.84 12.89 -2.35
N GLN A 772 -29.77 13.05 -3.12
CA GLN A 772 -28.46 12.45 -2.87
C GLN A 772 -27.49 13.53 -2.40
N TRP A 773 -26.37 13.16 -1.78
CA TRP A 773 -25.31 14.13 -1.52
C TRP A 773 -23.94 13.49 -1.61
N SER A 774 -23.15 13.93 -2.60
CA SER A 774 -21.73 13.61 -2.76
C SER A 774 -20.89 14.33 -1.70
N PHE A 775 -21.14 13.99 -0.43
CA PHE A 775 -20.62 14.70 0.74
C PHE A 775 -19.10 14.64 0.82
N GLU A 776 -18.49 13.47 0.57
CA GLU A 776 -17.04 13.30 0.49
C GLU A 776 -16.41 14.25 -0.55
N LEU A 777 -16.98 14.30 -1.76
CA LEU A 777 -16.50 15.14 -2.86
C LEU A 777 -16.48 16.61 -2.44
N VAL A 778 -17.60 17.12 -1.91
CA VAL A 778 -17.72 18.52 -1.48
C VAL A 778 -16.70 18.83 -0.40
N CYS A 779 -16.63 18.03 0.66
CA CYS A 779 -15.70 18.26 1.77
C CYS A 779 -14.23 18.31 1.32
N ARG A 780 -13.82 17.31 0.53
CA ARG A 780 -12.43 17.22 0.07
C ARG A 780 -12.08 18.30 -0.94
N TRP A 781 -12.99 18.65 -1.84
CA TRP A 781 -12.75 19.71 -2.80
C TRP A 781 -12.66 21.09 -2.13
N LEU A 782 -13.56 21.41 -1.20
CA LEU A 782 -13.50 22.66 -0.43
C LEU A 782 -12.21 22.76 0.38
N TRP A 783 -11.78 21.68 1.02
CA TRP A 783 -10.50 21.67 1.74
C TRP A 783 -9.31 21.90 0.82
N LEU A 784 -9.31 21.30 -0.38
CA LEU A 784 -8.26 21.44 -1.39
C LEU A 784 -8.18 22.87 -1.95
N VAL A 785 -9.33 23.48 -2.26
CA VAL A 785 -9.41 24.76 -2.99
C VAL A 785 -9.39 25.96 -2.05
N ILE A 786 -10.04 25.85 -0.89
CA ILE A 786 -10.34 26.97 0.02
C ILE A 786 -9.57 26.86 1.34
N GLY A 787 -9.50 25.67 1.94
CA GLY A 787 -8.97 25.45 3.31
C GLY A 787 -7.50 25.79 3.56
N LYS A 788 -6.71 26.03 2.51
CA LYS A 788 -5.32 26.47 2.63
C LYS A 788 -4.95 27.72 1.81
N GLY A 789 -5.96 28.45 1.32
CA GLY A 789 -5.88 29.82 0.82
C GLY A 789 -4.99 30.06 -0.40
N ASP A 790 -5.42 30.99 -1.26
CA ASP A 790 -4.56 31.64 -2.24
C ASP A 790 -3.32 32.21 -1.54
N THR A 791 -2.19 31.52 -1.64
CA THR A 791 -0.92 32.21 -1.47
C THR A 791 -0.71 33.04 -2.71
N LYS A 792 -1.36 34.21 -2.80
CA LYS A 792 -0.99 35.24 -3.79
C LYS A 792 0.53 35.37 -3.71
N PRO A 793 1.30 34.87 -4.70
CA PRO A 793 2.71 35.17 -4.70
C PRO A 793 2.79 36.70 -4.88
N LEU A 794 3.45 37.39 -3.95
CA LEU A 794 3.79 38.79 -4.20
C LEU A 794 4.51 38.84 -5.56
N PRO A 795 4.09 39.71 -6.50
CA PRO A 795 4.70 39.77 -7.82
C PRO A 795 6.23 39.82 -7.71
N GLY A 796 6.92 38.89 -8.40
CA GLY A 796 8.38 38.87 -8.47
C GLY A 796 9.15 38.27 -7.28
N LYS A 797 8.50 37.70 -6.24
CA LYS A 797 9.21 37.02 -5.13
C LYS A 797 8.89 35.52 -5.06
N PRO A 798 9.89 34.63 -4.96
CA PRO A 798 9.65 33.19 -4.79
C PRO A 798 8.94 32.93 -3.46
N MET A 799 7.97 32.01 -3.48
CA MET A 799 7.24 31.57 -2.29
C MET A 799 8.21 31.15 -1.17
N PRO A 800 8.01 31.62 0.08
CA PRO A 800 8.87 31.24 1.22
C PRO A 800 8.97 29.72 1.37
N LEU A 801 10.17 29.23 1.70
CA LEU A 801 10.44 27.79 1.84
C LEU A 801 9.46 27.09 2.80
N ARG A 802 9.10 27.74 3.91
CA ARG A 802 8.12 27.23 4.88
C ARG A 802 6.76 26.93 4.23
N LYS A 803 6.21 27.87 3.46
CA LYS A 803 4.93 27.69 2.75
C LYS A 803 5.02 26.61 1.67
N ARG A 804 6.19 26.44 1.03
CA ARG A 804 6.43 25.35 0.09
C ARG A 804 6.42 23.98 0.78
N VAL A 805 7.07 23.84 1.94
CA VAL A 805 7.08 22.60 2.73
C VAL A 805 5.68 22.28 3.26
N GLU A 806 4.95 23.26 3.77
CA GLU A 806 3.55 23.09 4.20
C GLU A 806 2.67 22.61 3.04
N ARG A 807 2.84 23.17 1.83
CA ARG A 807 2.09 22.76 0.63
C ARG A 807 2.42 21.32 0.21
N VAL A 808 3.69 20.91 0.29
CA VAL A 808 4.10 19.52 0.03
C VAL A 808 3.50 18.58 1.07
N GLY A 809 3.52 18.94 2.36
CA GLY A 809 2.88 18.17 3.41
C GLY A 809 1.37 18.00 3.20
N VAL A 810 0.67 19.05 2.79
CA VAL A 810 -0.77 19.02 2.47
C VAL A 810 -1.06 18.12 1.27
N LEU A 811 -0.26 18.21 0.20
CA LEU A 811 -0.38 17.34 -0.97
C LEU A 811 -0.13 15.87 -0.58
N LEU A 812 0.87 15.64 0.29
CA LEU A 812 1.16 14.31 0.81
C LEU A 812 -0.01 13.78 1.65
N GLN A 813 -0.63 14.61 2.49
CA GLN A 813 -1.80 14.23 3.28
C GLN A 813 -3.02 13.91 2.39
N PHE A 814 -3.25 14.72 1.36
CA PHE A 814 -4.39 14.57 0.45
C PHE A 814 -4.30 13.28 -0.39
N PHE A 815 -3.13 12.96 -0.92
CA PHE A 815 -2.94 11.80 -1.80
C PHE A 815 -2.57 10.52 -1.05
N PHE A 816 -1.86 10.61 0.09
CA PHE A 816 -1.23 9.44 0.71
C PHE A 816 -1.75 9.11 2.12
N MET A 817 -2.64 9.90 2.72
CA MET A 817 -3.30 9.49 3.97
C MET A 817 -4.74 9.04 3.72
N ARG A 818 -5.15 7.92 4.35
CA ARG A 818 -6.48 7.33 4.15
C ARG A 818 -7.57 8.29 4.64
N GLU A 819 -7.36 8.91 5.81
CA GLU A 819 -8.21 9.94 6.39
C GLU A 819 -7.37 10.93 7.22
N ALA A 820 -7.14 12.14 6.72
CA ALA A 820 -6.50 13.18 7.51
C ALA A 820 -7.43 13.61 8.68
N PRO A 821 -6.89 14.03 9.84
CA PRO A 821 -7.69 14.37 11.03
C PRO A 821 -8.86 15.35 10.80
N PRO A 822 -8.76 16.38 9.92
CA PRO A 822 -9.88 17.28 9.63
C PRO A 822 -11.08 16.56 9.01
N PHE A 823 -10.85 15.60 8.10
CA PHE A 823 -11.93 14.87 7.43
C PHE A 823 -12.62 13.90 8.38
N LYS A 824 -11.86 13.18 9.22
CA LYS A 824 -12.44 12.27 10.22
C LYS A 824 -13.36 13.01 11.20
N ARG A 825 -13.01 14.23 11.60
CA ARG A 825 -13.90 15.05 12.46
C ARG A 825 -15.11 15.56 11.67
N ALA A 826 -14.88 16.11 10.48
CA ALA A 826 -15.91 16.66 9.62
C ALA A 826 -16.99 15.63 9.27
N TYR A 827 -16.60 14.43 8.85
CA TYR A 827 -17.56 13.39 8.45
C TYR A 827 -18.45 12.94 9.62
N TRP A 828 -17.92 12.85 10.83
CA TRP A 828 -18.73 12.36 11.96
C TRP A 828 -19.40 13.47 12.76
N SER A 829 -19.53 14.67 12.20
CA SER A 829 -20.12 15.82 12.88
C SER A 829 -21.51 16.15 12.37
N LEU A 830 -22.43 16.34 13.32
CA LEU A 830 -23.77 16.86 13.08
C LEU A 830 -23.98 18.13 13.95
N PRO A 831 -24.77 19.12 13.49
CA PRO A 831 -25.41 19.19 12.18
C PRO A 831 -24.40 19.47 11.03
N LEU A 832 -24.72 19.05 9.81
CA LEU A 832 -23.80 19.07 8.64
C LEU A 832 -23.42 20.50 8.23
N GLU A 833 -24.21 21.49 8.63
CA GLU A 833 -23.97 22.92 8.48
C GLU A 833 -22.74 23.42 9.26
N ASN A 834 -22.14 22.60 10.13
CA ASN A 834 -20.91 22.92 10.86
C ASN A 834 -19.63 22.35 10.20
N VAL A 835 -19.77 21.55 9.15
CA VAL A 835 -18.64 20.83 8.53
C VAL A 835 -17.62 21.77 7.92
N ASP A 836 -18.05 22.85 7.25
CA ASP A 836 -17.15 23.86 6.71
C ASP A 836 -16.27 24.50 7.78
N ARG A 837 -16.84 24.83 8.95
CA ARG A 837 -16.09 25.35 10.10
C ARG A 837 -15.03 24.34 10.57
N LEU A 838 -15.36 23.05 10.60
CA LEU A 838 -14.42 22.00 11.00
C LEU A 838 -13.30 21.78 9.97
N LEU A 839 -13.62 21.92 8.69
CA LEU A 839 -12.65 21.78 7.59
C LEU A 839 -11.74 23.01 7.43
N LEU A 840 -12.25 24.21 7.74
CA LEU A 840 -11.62 25.51 7.38
C LEU A 840 -11.20 26.36 8.60
N ASN A 841 -10.85 25.72 9.72
CA ASN A 841 -10.37 26.38 10.96
C ASN A 841 -11.37 27.38 11.58
N GLY A 842 -12.65 27.05 11.61
CA GLY A 842 -13.70 27.77 12.33
C GLY A 842 -14.45 28.82 11.52
N GLN A 843 -14.03 29.12 10.29
CA GLN A 843 -14.70 30.11 9.44
C GLN A 843 -15.84 29.46 8.64
N PRO A 844 -17.08 29.97 8.73
CA PRO A 844 -18.14 29.52 7.84
C PRO A 844 -17.85 29.97 6.41
N LEU A 845 -18.15 29.12 5.45
CA LEU A 845 -17.95 29.40 4.04
C LEU A 845 -19.30 29.62 3.38
N GLU A 846 -19.51 30.83 2.86
CA GLU A 846 -20.79 31.24 2.29
C GLU A 846 -21.30 30.31 1.18
N VAL A 847 -20.43 29.92 0.24
CA VAL A 847 -20.81 28.99 -0.85
C VAL A 847 -21.30 27.64 -0.31
N TYR A 848 -20.71 27.13 0.77
CA TYR A 848 -21.16 25.89 1.41
C TYR A 848 -22.48 26.09 2.15
N GLN A 849 -22.60 27.16 2.93
CA GLN A 849 -23.80 27.46 3.72
C GLN A 849 -25.02 27.72 2.83
N LYS A 850 -24.85 28.33 1.66
CA LYS A 850 -25.93 28.51 0.68
C LYS A 850 -26.28 27.18 0.00
N ALA A 851 -25.27 26.44 -0.46
CA ALA A 851 -25.48 25.16 -1.14
C ALA A 851 -26.18 24.11 -0.28
N ILE A 852 -25.87 24.01 1.02
CA ILE A 852 -26.51 23.02 1.91
C ILE A 852 -27.94 23.40 2.33
N ARG A 853 -28.30 24.69 2.26
CA ARG A 853 -29.65 25.17 2.59
C ARG A 853 -30.58 25.21 1.38
N ASP A 854 -30.01 25.33 0.19
CA ASP A 854 -30.73 25.34 -1.07
C ASP A 854 -30.38 24.07 -1.87
N THR A 855 -31.06 22.98 -1.54
CA THR A 855 -30.90 21.69 -2.22
C THR A 855 -31.87 21.53 -3.39
N ASP A 856 -32.55 22.59 -3.82
CA ASP A 856 -33.40 22.58 -5.02
C ASP A 856 -32.58 23.07 -6.23
N VAL A 857 -32.66 22.36 -7.35
CA VAL A 857 -31.97 22.74 -8.59
C VAL A 857 -32.47 24.08 -9.14
N ASP A 858 -33.75 24.38 -8.93
CA ASP A 858 -34.40 25.62 -9.36
C ASP A 858 -34.34 26.73 -8.30
N GLY A 859 -33.74 26.43 -7.15
CA GLY A 859 -33.48 27.37 -6.08
C GLY A 859 -32.61 28.56 -6.51
N GLU A 860 -32.71 29.67 -5.79
CA GLU A 860 -32.02 30.92 -6.11
C GLU A 860 -30.50 30.73 -6.22
N PHE A 861 -29.94 29.81 -5.43
CA PHE A 861 -28.52 29.52 -5.47
C PHE A 861 -28.10 28.76 -6.73
N TRP A 862 -28.84 27.74 -7.16
CA TRP A 862 -28.44 26.86 -8.25
C TRP A 862 -28.88 27.32 -9.64
N LYS A 863 -30.00 28.05 -9.74
CA LYS A 863 -30.61 28.49 -11.00
C LYS A 863 -29.64 29.13 -11.99
N HIS A 864 -28.68 29.91 -11.51
CA HIS A 864 -27.68 30.59 -12.36
C HIS A 864 -26.29 29.92 -12.35
N ARG A 865 -26.04 28.95 -11.47
CA ARG A 865 -24.71 28.33 -11.27
C ARG A 865 -24.59 26.94 -11.85
N ASN A 866 -25.71 26.23 -11.98
CA ASN A 866 -25.72 24.83 -12.37
C ASN A 866 -25.18 24.62 -13.79
N VAL A 867 -25.71 25.35 -14.78
CA VAL A 867 -25.46 25.11 -16.22
C VAL A 867 -24.40 26.07 -16.76
N LEU A 868 -23.29 25.54 -17.28
CA LEU A 868 -22.17 26.37 -17.81
C LEU A 868 -22.38 26.84 -19.24
N CYS A 869 -23.02 26.04 -20.08
CA CYS A 869 -23.46 26.43 -21.42
C CYS A 869 -24.61 25.56 -21.88
N ASP A 870 -25.42 26.07 -22.80
CA ASP A 870 -26.46 25.27 -23.44
C ASP A 870 -25.86 24.45 -24.60
N LEU A 871 -25.86 23.13 -24.42
CA LEU A 871 -25.35 22.17 -25.41
C LEU A 871 -26.40 21.78 -26.48
N ARG A 872 -27.67 22.20 -26.34
CA ARG A 872 -28.78 21.84 -27.24
C ARG A 872 -29.18 22.94 -28.24
N THR A 873 -28.47 24.06 -28.27
CA THR A 873 -28.84 25.25 -29.06
C THR A 873 -28.74 25.11 -30.57
N ASP A 874 -29.43 26.02 -31.29
CA ASP A 874 -29.43 26.13 -32.76
C ASP A 874 -28.16 26.70 -33.40
N THR A 875 -27.26 27.32 -32.62
CA THR A 875 -26.00 27.87 -33.13
C THR A 875 -24.99 26.73 -33.33
N PRO A 876 -24.29 26.64 -34.47
CA PRO A 876 -23.31 25.59 -34.71
C PRO A 876 -22.27 25.53 -33.59
N LEU A 877 -22.10 24.36 -32.99
CA LEU A 877 -21.01 24.09 -32.06
C LEU A 877 -19.76 23.75 -32.88
N GLY A 878 -18.59 24.21 -32.41
CA GLY A 878 -17.33 23.59 -32.80
C GLY A 878 -17.28 22.11 -32.40
N GLY A 879 -16.22 21.40 -32.76
CA GLY A 879 -16.05 20.00 -32.35
C GLY A 879 -15.99 19.83 -30.84
N ILE A 880 -16.57 18.78 -30.29
CA ILE A 880 -16.50 18.45 -28.85
C ILE A 880 -16.03 17.02 -28.68
N HIS A 881 -14.94 16.81 -27.94
CA HIS A 881 -14.48 15.47 -27.55
C HIS A 881 -14.52 15.29 -26.03
N PHE A 882 -15.49 14.52 -25.55
CA PHE A 882 -15.64 14.18 -24.13
C PHE A 882 -14.66 13.07 -23.74
N VAL A 883 -13.91 13.25 -22.64
CA VAL A 883 -12.98 12.22 -22.13
C VAL A 883 -13.31 11.87 -20.68
N GLY A 884 -13.93 10.72 -20.46
CA GLY A 884 -14.37 10.24 -19.14
C GLY A 884 -13.65 8.99 -18.67
N GLY A 885 -13.90 8.57 -17.43
CA GLY A 885 -13.40 7.32 -16.87
C GLY A 885 -14.50 6.55 -16.14
N TRP A 886 -14.49 5.20 -16.24
CA TRP A 886 -15.53 4.34 -15.65
C TRP A 886 -15.76 4.54 -14.16
N TYR A 887 -14.73 4.94 -13.44
CA TYR A 887 -14.77 5.17 -11.99
C TYR A 887 -14.66 6.67 -11.63
N ASP A 888 -14.95 7.57 -12.57
CA ASP A 888 -14.96 9.01 -12.34
C ASP A 888 -16.39 9.51 -12.04
N PHE A 889 -16.54 10.32 -10.99
CA PHE A 889 -17.85 10.81 -10.54
C PHE A 889 -18.53 11.77 -11.53
N PHE A 890 -17.81 12.35 -12.51
CA PHE A 890 -18.45 13.14 -13.56
C PHE A 890 -19.07 12.31 -14.67
N LEU A 891 -18.69 11.02 -14.81
CA LEU A 891 -19.04 10.23 -16.00
C LEU A 891 -20.53 10.21 -16.29
N ARG A 892 -21.38 10.01 -15.26
CA ARG A 892 -22.84 9.97 -15.42
C ARG A 892 -23.39 11.24 -16.07
N GLN A 893 -22.98 12.40 -15.55
CA GLN A 893 -23.43 13.68 -16.11
C GLN A 893 -22.76 13.97 -17.46
N MET A 894 -21.48 13.62 -17.64
CA MET A 894 -20.78 13.76 -18.92
C MET A 894 -21.48 13.01 -20.05
N LEU A 895 -22.00 11.80 -19.80
CA LEU A 895 -22.75 11.04 -20.82
C LEU A 895 -24.09 11.72 -21.17
N LYS A 896 -24.72 12.42 -20.21
CA LYS A 896 -25.90 13.25 -20.48
C LYS A 896 -25.53 14.48 -21.29
N ASP A 897 -24.40 15.11 -20.99
CA ASP A 897 -23.87 16.25 -21.75
C ASP A 897 -23.49 15.83 -23.19
N TYR A 898 -22.89 14.65 -23.36
CA TYR A 898 -22.65 14.03 -24.67
C TYR A 898 -23.96 13.85 -25.44
N ALA A 899 -24.98 13.26 -24.83
CA ALA A 899 -26.28 13.06 -25.48
C ALA A 899 -26.94 14.40 -25.87
N LYS A 900 -26.83 15.43 -25.02
CA LYS A 900 -27.31 16.79 -25.31
C LYS A 900 -26.58 17.40 -26.52
N ALA A 901 -25.25 17.35 -26.53
CA ALA A 901 -24.43 17.86 -27.63
C ALA A 901 -24.71 17.09 -28.93
N LYS A 902 -24.85 15.77 -28.87
CA LYS A 902 -25.14 14.92 -30.03
C LYS A 902 -26.53 15.22 -30.62
N ALA A 903 -27.53 15.43 -29.76
CA ALA A 903 -28.90 15.75 -30.17
C ALA A 903 -29.03 17.09 -30.91
N SER A 904 -28.06 18.02 -30.77
CA SER A 904 -28.04 19.26 -31.56
C SER A 904 -27.90 19.01 -33.07
N GLY A 905 -27.38 17.84 -33.47
CA GLY A 905 -27.20 17.46 -34.87
C GLY A 905 -26.17 18.29 -35.64
N ARG A 906 -25.43 19.19 -34.98
CA ARG A 906 -24.53 20.18 -35.60
C ARG A 906 -23.16 20.18 -34.91
N GLY A 907 -22.26 19.30 -35.35
CA GLY A 907 -20.86 19.25 -34.91
C GLY A 907 -20.25 17.83 -34.87
N ASP A 908 -18.92 17.74 -34.87
CA ASP A 908 -18.19 16.50 -34.57
C ASP A 908 -18.20 16.26 -33.05
N VAL A 909 -19.03 15.33 -32.59
CA VAL A 909 -19.18 14.99 -31.18
C VAL A 909 -18.62 13.60 -30.93
N ARG A 910 -17.53 13.53 -30.17
CA ARG A 910 -16.79 12.31 -29.87
C ARG A 910 -16.76 12.01 -28.37
N LEU A 911 -16.63 10.74 -28.01
CA LEU A 911 -16.57 10.26 -26.62
C LEU A 911 -15.46 9.22 -26.46
N THR A 912 -14.60 9.41 -25.46
CA THR A 912 -13.64 8.40 -25.01
C THR A 912 -13.85 8.11 -23.53
N VAL A 913 -14.03 6.84 -23.16
CA VAL A 913 -14.15 6.43 -21.75
C VAL A 913 -13.08 5.39 -21.42
N GLY A 914 -12.21 5.66 -20.43
CA GLY A 914 -11.14 4.75 -20.02
C GLY A 914 -11.36 4.08 -18.65
N LYS A 915 -10.53 3.09 -18.31
CA LYS A 915 -10.52 2.38 -17.01
C LYS A 915 -9.71 3.15 -15.97
N PHE A 916 -10.24 4.28 -15.53
CA PHE A 916 -9.62 5.10 -14.49
C PHE A 916 -10.63 5.85 -13.61
N ALA A 917 -10.14 6.33 -12.47
CA ALA A 917 -10.83 7.25 -11.56
C ALA A 917 -10.14 8.62 -11.53
N HIS A 918 -10.77 9.62 -10.89
CA HIS A 918 -10.37 11.04 -10.92
C HIS A 918 -8.88 11.32 -10.64
N TRP A 919 -8.34 10.66 -9.60
CA TRP A 919 -6.96 10.87 -9.14
C TRP A 919 -5.94 9.90 -9.71
N GLN A 920 -6.35 8.99 -10.61
CA GLN A 920 -5.45 8.06 -11.28
C GLN A 920 -4.76 8.72 -12.49
N LEU A 921 -4.14 9.89 -12.27
CA LEU A 921 -3.58 10.77 -13.31
C LEU A 921 -2.68 10.02 -14.29
N PHE A 922 -1.86 9.09 -13.79
CA PHE A 922 -0.94 8.30 -14.60
C PHE A 922 -1.64 7.41 -15.64
N LYS A 923 -2.88 7.00 -15.39
CA LYS A 923 -3.66 6.17 -16.33
C LYS A 923 -4.20 6.99 -17.50
N TYR A 924 -4.62 8.24 -17.27
CA TYR A 924 -5.39 8.99 -18.26
C TYR A 924 -4.71 10.24 -18.83
N VAL A 925 -3.74 10.86 -18.16
CA VAL A 925 -3.05 12.06 -18.71
C VAL A 925 -2.43 11.79 -20.08
N PRO A 926 -1.74 10.66 -20.34
CA PRO A 926 -1.27 10.32 -21.68
C PRO A 926 -2.39 10.21 -22.71
N LEU A 927 -3.47 9.48 -22.36
CA LEU A 927 -4.65 9.29 -23.23
C LEU A 927 -5.32 10.63 -23.55
N TYR A 928 -5.54 11.46 -22.53
CA TYR A 928 -6.15 12.77 -22.64
C TYR A 928 -5.31 13.72 -23.51
N THR A 929 -4.01 13.84 -23.22
CA THR A 929 -3.11 14.72 -23.99
C THR A 929 -3.03 14.29 -25.45
N ARG A 930 -3.00 12.98 -25.72
CA ARG A 930 -3.07 12.44 -27.07
C ARG A 930 -4.38 12.82 -27.75
N THR A 931 -5.51 12.58 -27.07
CA THR A 931 -6.84 12.92 -27.57
C THR A 931 -6.97 14.40 -27.92
N VAL A 932 -6.50 15.30 -27.05
CA VAL A 932 -6.48 16.75 -27.32
C VAL A 932 -5.62 17.07 -28.55
N MET A 933 -4.42 16.49 -28.64
CA MET A 933 -3.52 16.74 -29.77
C MET A 933 -4.10 16.26 -31.10
N ASP A 934 -4.66 15.05 -31.13
CA ASP A 934 -5.28 14.46 -32.32
C ASP A 934 -6.49 15.31 -32.76
N PHE A 935 -7.32 15.74 -31.80
CA PHE A 935 -8.48 16.57 -32.08
C PHE A 935 -8.10 17.98 -32.57
N TYR A 936 -7.05 18.59 -32.01
CA TYR A 936 -6.52 19.85 -32.53
C TYR A 936 -5.93 19.68 -33.93
N ASP A 937 -5.22 18.60 -34.19
CA ASP A 937 -4.68 18.33 -35.52
C ASP A 937 -5.78 18.17 -36.57
N HIS A 938 -6.92 17.59 -36.21
CA HIS A 938 -8.12 17.53 -37.05
C HIS A 938 -8.64 18.94 -37.42
N TYR A 939 -8.84 19.80 -36.42
CA TYR A 939 -9.49 21.11 -36.61
C TYR A 939 -8.56 22.22 -37.14
N PHE A 940 -7.25 22.11 -36.90
CA PHE A 940 -6.25 23.08 -37.34
C PHE A 940 -5.40 22.55 -38.52
N ALA A 941 -5.86 21.49 -39.21
CA ALA A 941 -5.19 20.79 -40.30
C ALA A 941 -4.83 21.66 -41.54
N ALA A 942 -5.57 22.76 -41.77
CA ALA A 942 -5.47 23.63 -42.94
C ALA A 942 -4.06 24.22 -43.21
N ARG A 943 -3.11 24.11 -42.27
CA ARG A 943 -1.68 24.45 -42.44
C ARG A 943 -0.81 23.30 -43.01
N GLY A 944 -1.36 22.46 -43.89
CA GLY A 944 -0.62 21.33 -44.48
C GLY A 944 -0.29 20.21 -43.49
N ARG A 945 -1.05 20.12 -42.38
CA ARG A 945 -0.87 19.12 -41.33
C ARG A 945 -1.81 17.97 -41.61
N LYS A 946 -1.27 16.81 -42.02
CA LYS A 946 -2.08 15.59 -42.17
C LYS A 946 -2.58 15.17 -40.79
N ALA A 947 -3.90 15.03 -40.65
CA ALA A 947 -4.48 14.22 -39.59
C ALA A 947 -3.75 12.87 -39.57
N SER A 948 -3.44 12.34 -38.38
CA SER A 948 -2.83 11.00 -38.32
C SER A 948 -3.80 10.00 -38.96
N ASP A 949 -3.30 8.95 -39.63
CA ASP A 949 -4.15 7.84 -40.15
C ASP A 949 -4.98 7.15 -39.05
N ARG A 950 -4.79 7.54 -37.78
CA ARG A 950 -5.54 7.09 -36.60
C ARG A 950 -6.76 7.93 -36.29
N ASP A 951 -7.02 9.02 -37.00
CA ASP A 951 -8.24 9.84 -36.85
C ASP A 951 -9.46 8.99 -37.28
N GLN A 952 -10.13 8.45 -36.26
CA GLN A 952 -10.85 7.17 -36.28
C GLN A 952 -12.14 7.15 -37.11
N ALA A 953 -12.49 5.96 -37.62
CA ALA A 953 -13.80 5.64 -38.19
C ALA A 953 -14.98 5.61 -37.19
N TYR A 954 -14.75 5.88 -35.88
CA TYR A 954 -15.75 5.68 -34.81
C TYR A 954 -15.82 6.86 -33.83
N PRO A 955 -17.00 7.47 -33.60
CA PRO A 955 -17.18 8.61 -32.70
C PRO A 955 -17.13 8.26 -31.21
N VAL A 956 -17.24 6.98 -30.83
CA VAL A 956 -17.22 6.54 -29.44
C VAL A 956 -16.17 5.45 -29.24
N THR A 957 -15.29 5.62 -28.26
CA THR A 957 -14.24 4.66 -27.90
C THR A 957 -14.28 4.35 -26.40
N LEU A 958 -14.47 3.08 -26.05
CA LEU A 958 -14.67 2.61 -24.68
C LEU A 958 -13.60 1.59 -24.30
N GLU A 959 -12.85 1.81 -23.24
CA GLU A 959 -11.94 0.80 -22.70
C GLU A 959 -12.73 -0.31 -22.00
N ILE A 960 -12.42 -1.57 -22.28
CA ILE A 960 -13.14 -2.72 -21.71
C ILE A 960 -12.53 -3.08 -20.35
N ILE A 961 -13.35 -3.13 -19.30
CA ILE A 961 -12.98 -3.66 -17.98
C ILE A 961 -12.86 -5.19 -18.08
N GLN A 962 -11.71 -5.76 -17.70
CA GLN A 962 -11.47 -7.22 -17.74
C GLN A 962 -10.45 -7.68 -16.69
N SER A 963 -10.39 -9.00 -16.43
CA SER A 963 -9.48 -9.64 -15.44
C SER A 963 -8.00 -9.54 -15.79
N ARG A 964 -7.66 -9.38 -17.07
CA ARG A 964 -6.28 -9.33 -17.55
C ARG A 964 -5.79 -7.89 -17.58
N GLU A 965 -5.03 -7.48 -16.56
CA GLU A 965 -4.45 -6.14 -16.47
C GLU A 965 -3.36 -5.87 -17.51
N ASP A 966 -2.78 -6.90 -18.11
CA ASP A 966 -1.77 -6.81 -19.19
C ASP A 966 -2.37 -6.46 -20.56
N LEU A 967 -3.70 -6.47 -20.67
CA LEU A 967 -4.41 -6.28 -21.92
C LEU A 967 -5.28 -5.02 -21.86
N VAL A 968 -4.88 -3.98 -22.61
CA VAL A 968 -5.76 -2.84 -22.87
C VAL A 968 -6.53 -3.13 -24.15
N SER A 969 -7.85 -3.12 -24.06
CA SER A 969 -8.74 -3.39 -25.18
C SER A 969 -9.79 -2.30 -25.27
N TYR A 970 -10.01 -1.78 -26.47
CA TYR A 970 -11.04 -0.78 -26.74
C TYR A 970 -12.17 -1.39 -27.55
N LEU A 971 -13.40 -1.02 -27.21
CA LEU A 971 -14.61 -1.19 -27.99
C LEU A 971 -14.91 0.13 -28.71
N HIS A 972 -15.01 0.08 -30.03
CA HIS A 972 -15.40 1.23 -30.85
C HIS A 972 -16.87 1.14 -31.24
N LEU A 973 -17.60 2.25 -31.07
CA LEU A 973 -19.04 2.35 -31.28
C LEU A 973 -19.39 3.55 -32.16
N SER A 974 -20.53 3.45 -32.84
CA SER A 974 -21.14 4.54 -33.62
C SER A 974 -21.87 5.58 -32.75
N ASP A 975 -22.29 5.19 -31.54
CA ASP A 975 -23.05 6.05 -30.64
C ASP A 975 -23.02 5.50 -29.19
N TRP A 976 -23.40 6.35 -28.23
CA TRP A 976 -23.67 5.96 -26.85
C TRP A 976 -25.04 6.48 -26.38
N PRO A 977 -25.89 5.64 -25.75
CA PRO A 977 -25.71 4.20 -25.52
C PRO A 977 -25.66 3.39 -26.83
N PRO A 978 -25.06 2.19 -26.83
CA PRO A 978 -25.05 1.34 -28.03
C PRO A 978 -26.49 0.96 -28.42
N ARG A 979 -26.81 0.96 -29.72
CA ARG A 979 -28.18 0.72 -30.23
C ARG A 979 -28.55 -0.77 -30.29
N ASP A 980 -27.57 -1.63 -30.54
CA ASP A 980 -27.77 -3.07 -30.80
C ASP A 980 -27.40 -3.94 -29.57
N THR A 981 -27.91 -3.59 -28.39
CA THR A 981 -27.68 -4.36 -27.16
C THR A 981 -28.96 -5.05 -26.69
N ASP A 982 -28.92 -6.37 -26.54
CA ASP A 982 -29.98 -7.13 -25.88
C ASP A 982 -29.96 -6.87 -24.37
N PRO A 983 -31.09 -6.53 -23.74
CA PRO A 983 -31.14 -6.34 -22.28
C PRO A 983 -30.91 -7.67 -21.56
N MET A 984 -29.98 -7.67 -20.61
CA MET A 984 -29.74 -8.80 -19.71
C MET A 984 -30.54 -8.61 -18.41
N ASN A 985 -31.71 -9.23 -18.32
CA ASN A 985 -32.58 -9.15 -17.14
C ASN A 985 -32.25 -10.29 -16.15
N LEU A 986 -31.83 -9.90 -14.94
CA LEU A 986 -31.56 -10.84 -13.84
C LEU A 986 -32.52 -10.58 -12.67
N VAL A 987 -33.20 -11.62 -12.21
CA VAL A 987 -34.13 -11.59 -11.09
C VAL A 987 -33.39 -11.97 -9.80
N MET A 988 -33.64 -11.19 -8.74
CA MET A 988 -33.15 -11.46 -7.40
C MET A 988 -34.06 -12.48 -6.71
N THR A 989 -33.51 -13.62 -6.29
CA THR A 989 -34.25 -14.66 -5.54
C THR A 989 -34.09 -14.48 -4.04
N SER A 990 -35.05 -14.93 -3.24
CA SER A 990 -34.97 -14.91 -1.76
C SER A 990 -33.77 -15.68 -1.18
N ASN A 991 -33.20 -16.62 -1.94
CA ASN A 991 -32.02 -17.43 -1.56
C ASN A 991 -30.67 -16.79 -1.95
N GLY A 992 -30.63 -15.50 -2.30
CA GLY A 992 -29.36 -14.79 -2.58
C GLY A 992 -28.74 -15.10 -3.95
N ARG A 993 -29.55 -15.54 -4.92
CA ARG A 993 -29.13 -15.79 -6.31
C ARG A 993 -29.63 -14.70 -7.27
N LEU A 994 -28.86 -14.48 -8.33
CA LEU A 994 -29.30 -13.79 -9.55
C LEU A 994 -29.57 -14.84 -10.63
N VAL A 995 -30.80 -14.90 -11.13
CA VAL A 995 -31.23 -15.85 -12.17
C VAL A 995 -31.73 -15.11 -13.40
N ASP A 996 -31.56 -15.68 -14.58
CA ASP A 996 -32.14 -15.14 -15.81
C ASP A 996 -33.67 -15.06 -15.66
N GLU A 997 -34.28 -13.93 -16.03
CA GLU A 997 -35.74 -13.74 -15.96
C GLU A 997 -36.51 -14.87 -16.66
N LYS A 998 -36.00 -15.40 -17.77
CA LYS A 998 -36.63 -16.52 -18.49
C LYS A 998 -36.52 -17.86 -17.76
N ALA A 999 -35.62 -17.97 -16.80
CA ALA A 999 -35.38 -19.17 -15.99
C ALA A 999 -35.95 -19.07 -14.56
N ALA A 1000 -36.50 -17.91 -14.18
CA ALA A 1000 -37.09 -17.70 -12.87
C ALA A 1000 -38.37 -18.54 -12.71
N THR A 1001 -38.54 -19.20 -11.56
CA THR A 1001 -39.76 -19.96 -11.23
C THR A 1001 -40.51 -19.31 -10.07
N HIS A 1002 -41.84 -19.43 -10.03
CA HIS A 1002 -42.67 -18.86 -8.94
C HIS A 1002 -42.31 -19.35 -7.52
N GLN A 1003 -41.58 -20.47 -7.40
CA GLN A 1003 -41.14 -21.00 -6.11
C GLN A 1003 -39.96 -20.24 -5.49
N GLU A 1004 -39.35 -19.30 -6.22
CA GLU A 1004 -38.20 -18.50 -5.75
C GLU A 1004 -38.59 -17.11 -5.22
N GLU A 1005 -39.89 -16.81 -5.15
CA GLU A 1005 -40.45 -15.56 -4.62
C GLU A 1005 -40.32 -15.50 -3.08
N GLY A 1006 -39.93 -14.35 -2.53
CA GLY A 1006 -39.82 -14.16 -1.07
C GLY A 1006 -39.30 -12.79 -0.66
N VAL A 1007 -39.19 -12.58 0.66
CA VAL A 1007 -38.74 -11.31 1.25
C VAL A 1007 -37.38 -11.47 1.90
N VAL A 1008 -36.40 -10.69 1.45
CA VAL A 1008 -35.08 -10.57 2.07
C VAL A 1008 -35.09 -9.40 3.05
N ARG A 1009 -34.54 -9.59 4.25
CA ARG A 1009 -34.48 -8.56 5.31
C ARG A 1009 -33.04 -8.32 5.74
N TYR A 1010 -32.71 -7.07 6.04
CA TYR A 1010 -31.45 -6.65 6.64
C TYR A 1010 -31.70 -5.46 7.58
N HIS A 1011 -30.74 -5.16 8.46
CA HIS A 1011 -30.84 -4.10 9.46
C HIS A 1011 -29.76 -3.05 9.22
N TYR A 1012 -30.16 -1.78 9.16
CA TYR A 1012 -29.26 -0.64 8.97
C TYR A 1012 -29.31 0.29 10.19
N ASP A 1013 -28.14 0.65 10.73
CA ASP A 1013 -27.99 1.64 11.81
C ASP A 1013 -27.24 2.88 11.28
N PRO A 1014 -27.90 4.05 11.18
CA PRO A 1014 -27.27 5.30 10.76
C PRO A 1014 -26.09 5.77 11.63
N ARG A 1015 -25.95 5.24 12.86
CA ARG A 1015 -24.79 5.54 13.74
C ARG A 1015 -23.55 4.72 13.37
N ALA A 1016 -23.72 3.67 12.57
CA ALA A 1016 -22.66 2.81 12.06
C ALA A 1016 -22.86 2.57 10.55
N PRO A 1017 -22.85 3.63 9.71
CA PRO A 1017 -23.17 3.54 8.31
C PRO A 1017 -22.21 2.63 7.54
N THR A 1018 -22.76 1.91 6.56
CA THR A 1018 -22.02 1.04 5.66
C THR A 1018 -21.02 1.86 4.83
N PRO A 1019 -19.71 1.51 4.84
CA PRO A 1019 -18.69 2.35 4.22
C PRO A 1019 -18.69 2.25 2.69
N ALA A 1020 -18.41 3.35 2.00
CA ALA A 1020 -18.13 3.36 0.57
C ALA A 1020 -16.73 2.78 0.28
N VAL A 1021 -16.64 1.75 -0.56
CA VAL A 1021 -15.37 1.08 -0.91
C VAL A 1021 -15.21 1.03 -2.42
N GLY A 1022 -14.27 1.78 -2.97
CA GLY A 1022 -14.07 1.85 -4.42
C GLY A 1022 -14.91 2.92 -5.11
N GLY A 1023 -15.25 2.62 -6.37
CA GLY A 1023 -16.21 3.36 -7.16
C GLY A 1023 -15.74 4.77 -7.50
N THR A 1024 -16.71 5.68 -7.50
CA THR A 1024 -16.57 7.08 -7.88
C THR A 1024 -16.07 7.99 -6.74
N SER A 1025 -15.45 7.43 -5.69
CA SER A 1025 -14.93 8.19 -4.54
C SER A 1025 -13.92 9.26 -4.98
N PHE A 1026 -13.95 10.42 -4.30
CA PHE A 1026 -12.98 11.49 -4.52
C PHE A 1026 -11.67 11.25 -3.74
N ASN A 1027 -11.62 10.26 -2.84
CA ASN A 1027 -10.39 9.89 -2.15
C ASN A 1027 -9.47 9.11 -3.08
N ALA A 1028 -8.27 9.66 -3.34
CA ALA A 1028 -7.25 9.03 -4.18
C ALA A 1028 -6.90 7.58 -3.75
N LYS A 1029 -7.00 7.25 -2.45
CA LYS A 1029 -6.76 5.88 -1.96
C LYS A 1029 -7.98 4.95 -2.09
N ASN A 1030 -9.19 5.50 -2.07
CA ASN A 1030 -10.43 4.71 -2.07
C ASN A 1030 -11.05 4.54 -3.46
N CYS A 1031 -10.79 5.46 -4.40
CA CYS A 1031 -11.40 5.46 -5.73
C CYS A 1031 -11.02 4.24 -6.61
N GLY A 1032 -11.86 3.95 -7.60
CA GLY A 1032 -11.59 2.94 -8.64
C GLY A 1032 -12.11 1.54 -8.32
N GLU A 1033 -11.59 0.56 -9.08
CA GLU A 1033 -11.80 -0.87 -8.82
C GLU A 1033 -11.10 -1.26 -7.51
N LYS A 1034 -11.84 -1.93 -6.62
CA LYS A 1034 -11.39 -2.41 -5.31
C LYS A 1034 -11.96 -3.80 -5.04
N LEU A 1035 -11.19 -4.60 -4.32
CA LEU A 1035 -11.65 -5.84 -3.72
C LEU A 1035 -12.74 -5.54 -2.69
N GLN A 1036 -13.85 -6.28 -2.78
CA GLN A 1036 -15.02 -6.10 -1.94
C GLN A 1036 -15.14 -7.17 -0.85
N GLU A 1037 -14.28 -8.21 -0.83
CA GLU A 1037 -14.45 -9.37 0.06
C GLU A 1037 -14.45 -9.04 1.55
N ASP A 1038 -13.52 -8.17 1.98
CA ASP A 1038 -13.42 -7.76 3.38
C ASP A 1038 -14.67 -6.97 3.80
N PHE A 1039 -15.15 -6.10 2.92
CA PHE A 1039 -16.39 -5.35 3.07
C PHE A 1039 -17.59 -6.30 3.14
N GLU A 1040 -17.74 -7.20 2.16
CA GLU A 1040 -18.84 -8.16 2.08
C GLU A 1040 -18.89 -9.02 3.34
N ARG A 1041 -17.76 -9.60 3.75
CA ARG A 1041 -17.68 -10.48 4.92
C ARG A 1041 -18.05 -9.75 6.22
N GLU A 1042 -17.56 -8.53 6.41
CA GLU A 1042 -17.84 -7.75 7.61
C GLU A 1042 -19.31 -7.32 7.68
N ARG A 1043 -19.86 -6.83 6.56
CA ARG A 1043 -21.21 -6.29 6.49
C ARG A 1043 -22.29 -7.37 6.48
N LEU A 1044 -22.04 -8.50 5.82
CA LEU A 1044 -22.90 -9.69 5.94
C LEU A 1044 -22.97 -10.18 7.39
N ALA A 1045 -21.85 -10.18 8.12
CA ALA A 1045 -21.82 -10.58 9.53
C ALA A 1045 -22.56 -9.60 10.45
N ASN A 1046 -22.60 -8.32 10.09
CA ASN A 1046 -23.34 -7.29 10.82
C ASN A 1046 -24.82 -7.21 10.43
N GLY A 1047 -25.21 -7.89 9.35
CA GLY A 1047 -26.58 -7.93 8.86
C GLY A 1047 -27.04 -6.64 8.17
N ASP A 1048 -26.11 -5.78 7.72
CA ASP A 1048 -26.38 -4.50 7.02
C ASP A 1048 -26.13 -4.56 5.50
N LEU A 1049 -25.84 -5.75 4.97
CA LEU A 1049 -25.63 -6.01 3.54
C LEU A 1049 -26.35 -7.29 3.12
N VAL A 1050 -26.93 -7.27 1.92
CA VAL A 1050 -27.43 -8.47 1.23
C VAL A 1050 -26.75 -8.60 -0.13
N VAL A 1051 -26.49 -9.84 -0.55
CA VAL A 1051 -25.80 -10.13 -1.80
C VAL A 1051 -26.59 -11.13 -2.65
N PHE A 1052 -26.63 -10.90 -3.95
CA PHE A 1052 -27.23 -11.78 -4.94
C PHE A 1052 -26.18 -12.13 -5.99
N THR A 1053 -25.90 -13.42 -6.21
CA THR A 1053 -24.82 -13.84 -7.14
C THR A 1053 -25.36 -14.72 -8.26
N SER A 1054 -24.88 -14.48 -9.49
CA SER A 1054 -25.24 -15.29 -10.66
C SER A 1054 -24.58 -16.68 -10.63
N PRO A 1055 -25.10 -17.66 -11.39
CA PRO A 1055 -24.29 -18.82 -11.78
C PRO A 1055 -23.06 -18.36 -12.59
N PRO A 1056 -22.00 -19.20 -12.69
CA PRO A 1056 -20.88 -18.91 -13.58
C PRO A 1056 -21.37 -18.78 -15.01
N PHE A 1057 -20.87 -17.79 -15.73
CA PHE A 1057 -21.21 -17.58 -17.14
C PHE A 1057 -20.67 -18.75 -17.97
N LYS A 1058 -21.51 -19.32 -18.84
CA LYS A 1058 -21.15 -20.47 -19.69
C LYS A 1058 -20.26 -20.08 -20.88
N THR A 1059 -20.37 -18.83 -21.32
CA THR A 1059 -19.62 -18.21 -22.41
C THR A 1059 -19.11 -16.83 -21.97
N ASN A 1060 -18.20 -16.22 -22.73
CA ASN A 1060 -17.81 -14.83 -22.48
C ASN A 1060 -19.01 -13.92 -22.78
N ALA A 1061 -19.24 -12.92 -21.92
CA ALA A 1061 -20.29 -11.92 -22.10
C ALA A 1061 -19.71 -10.51 -21.96
N LEU A 1062 -19.92 -9.68 -22.98
CA LEU A 1062 -19.62 -8.25 -22.93
C LEU A 1062 -20.86 -7.51 -22.45
N ILE A 1063 -20.80 -6.95 -21.25
CA ILE A 1063 -21.85 -6.11 -20.68
C ILE A 1063 -21.46 -4.66 -20.93
N VAL A 1064 -22.22 -3.96 -21.78
CA VAL A 1064 -21.98 -2.57 -22.14
C VAL A 1064 -23.30 -1.78 -22.09
N GLY A 1065 -23.28 -0.64 -21.41
CA GLY A 1065 -24.46 0.21 -21.24
C GLY A 1065 -24.70 0.62 -19.79
N ASN A 1066 -25.90 1.12 -19.51
CA ASN A 1066 -26.32 1.50 -18.16
C ASN A 1066 -26.89 0.32 -17.39
N VAL A 1067 -26.49 0.19 -16.14
CA VAL A 1067 -26.98 -0.84 -15.21
C VAL A 1067 -28.03 -0.24 -14.29
N LYS A 1068 -29.15 -0.95 -14.12
CA LYS A 1068 -30.25 -0.55 -13.23
C LYS A 1068 -30.63 -1.70 -12.30
N CYS A 1069 -31.02 -1.37 -11.08
CA CYS A 1069 -31.61 -2.33 -10.15
C CYS A 1069 -33.03 -1.89 -9.82
N ARG A 1070 -34.01 -2.76 -10.07
CA ARG A 1070 -35.40 -2.54 -9.67
C ARG A 1070 -35.72 -3.42 -8.47
N ALA A 1071 -36.15 -2.81 -7.37
CA ALA A 1071 -36.48 -3.52 -6.14
C ALA A 1071 -37.79 -3.00 -5.54
N THR A 1072 -38.58 -3.88 -4.94
CA THR A 1072 -39.71 -3.47 -4.09
C THR A 1072 -39.22 -3.45 -2.64
N VAL A 1073 -39.24 -2.27 -2.04
CA VAL A 1073 -38.64 -1.99 -0.74
C VAL A 1073 -39.71 -1.54 0.24
N LYS A 1074 -39.62 -2.03 1.48
CA LYS A 1074 -40.38 -1.56 2.63
C LYS A 1074 -39.43 -1.39 3.81
N SER A 1075 -39.56 -0.30 4.53
CA SER A 1075 -38.75 0.06 5.71
C SER A 1075 -39.63 0.23 6.95
N SER A 1076 -39.03 0.07 8.12
CA SER A 1076 -39.64 0.50 9.39
C SER A 1076 -39.47 2.00 9.65
N ALA A 1077 -38.55 2.65 8.95
CA ALA A 1077 -38.32 4.09 9.02
C ALA A 1077 -39.17 4.85 7.98
N GLN A 1078 -39.41 6.14 8.23
CA GLN A 1078 -40.14 7.01 7.30
C GLN A 1078 -39.37 7.23 5.99
N SER A 1079 -38.05 7.26 6.05
CA SER A 1079 -37.19 7.33 4.87
C SER A 1079 -36.03 6.33 4.95
N VAL A 1080 -35.56 5.85 3.80
CA VAL A 1080 -34.42 4.93 3.71
C VAL A 1080 -33.67 5.15 2.40
N ASP A 1081 -32.35 5.05 2.45
CA ASP A 1081 -31.53 5.00 1.23
C ASP A 1081 -31.40 3.55 0.77
N ILE A 1082 -31.39 3.33 -0.54
CA ILE A 1082 -31.16 2.04 -1.17
C ILE A 1082 -29.95 2.16 -2.07
N VAL A 1083 -28.88 1.52 -1.64
CA VAL A 1083 -27.61 1.48 -2.35
C VAL A 1083 -27.48 0.13 -3.02
N CYS A 1084 -27.21 0.15 -4.32
CA CYS A 1084 -26.96 -1.04 -5.12
C CYS A 1084 -25.56 -0.95 -5.74
N ARG A 1085 -24.79 -2.03 -5.68
CA ARG A 1085 -23.47 -2.12 -6.32
C ARG A 1085 -23.35 -3.40 -7.12
N LEU A 1086 -23.02 -3.26 -8.40
CA LEU A 1086 -22.68 -4.38 -9.27
C LEU A 1086 -21.19 -4.69 -9.13
N CYS A 1087 -20.89 -5.96 -8.93
CA CYS A 1087 -19.55 -6.51 -8.82
C CYS A 1087 -19.33 -7.62 -9.84
N ARG A 1088 -18.09 -7.73 -10.31
CA ARG A 1088 -17.58 -8.90 -11.03
C ARG A 1088 -16.92 -9.82 -10.02
N VAL A 1089 -17.27 -11.10 -10.06
CA VAL A 1089 -16.64 -12.12 -9.23
C VAL A 1089 -15.78 -13.00 -10.13
N ASP A 1090 -14.49 -13.02 -9.86
CA ASP A 1090 -13.55 -13.82 -10.64
C ASP A 1090 -13.73 -15.33 -10.39
N ARG A 1091 -12.98 -16.17 -11.12
CA ARG A 1091 -13.03 -17.64 -10.99
C ARG A 1091 -12.54 -18.15 -9.63
N LYS A 1092 -11.78 -17.34 -8.89
CA LYS A 1092 -11.27 -17.66 -7.55
C LYS A 1092 -12.23 -17.23 -6.44
N GLY A 1093 -13.29 -16.48 -6.79
CA GLY A 1093 -14.29 -15.97 -5.85
C GLY A 1093 -14.09 -14.52 -5.45
N HIS A 1094 -13.07 -13.82 -5.96
CA HIS A 1094 -12.82 -12.42 -5.60
C HIS A 1094 -13.80 -11.48 -6.25
N SER A 1095 -14.46 -10.67 -5.43
CA SER A 1095 -15.47 -9.68 -5.82
C SER A 1095 -14.83 -8.31 -6.02
N TYR A 1096 -15.02 -7.72 -7.21
CA TYR A 1096 -14.53 -6.39 -7.59
C TYR A 1096 -15.69 -5.49 -8.00
N ASN A 1097 -15.76 -4.26 -7.47
CA ASN A 1097 -16.81 -3.31 -7.83
C ASN A 1097 -16.67 -2.83 -9.28
N LEU A 1098 -17.81 -2.72 -9.97
CA LEU A 1098 -17.91 -2.19 -11.32
C LEU A 1098 -18.56 -0.80 -11.32
N CYS A 1099 -19.79 -0.73 -10.82
CA CYS A 1099 -20.58 0.49 -10.75
C CYS A 1099 -21.61 0.38 -9.61
N ASP A 1100 -22.01 1.52 -9.05
CA ASP A 1100 -22.91 1.60 -7.92
C ASP A 1100 -23.78 2.85 -7.99
N GLY A 1101 -24.96 2.78 -7.37
CA GLY A 1101 -25.94 3.85 -7.32
C GLY A 1101 -26.69 3.85 -5.99
N LEU A 1102 -27.32 4.98 -5.70
CA LEU A 1102 -28.09 5.23 -4.48
C LEU A 1102 -29.40 5.90 -4.90
N GLU A 1103 -30.51 5.52 -4.26
CA GLU A 1103 -31.77 6.26 -4.30
C GLU A 1103 -32.35 6.40 -2.90
N ARG A 1104 -32.91 7.57 -2.59
CA ARG A 1104 -33.61 7.82 -1.33
C ARG A 1104 -35.10 7.60 -1.52
N LEU A 1105 -35.69 6.81 -0.63
CA LEU A 1105 -37.13 6.62 -0.55
C LEU A 1105 -37.71 7.41 0.62
N TRP A 1106 -38.73 8.19 0.33
CA TRP A 1106 -39.60 8.85 1.30
C TRP A 1106 -40.87 8.01 1.50
N ASP A 1107 -41.53 8.15 2.65
CA ASP A 1107 -42.71 7.38 3.06
C ASP A 1107 -42.55 5.86 2.97
N ALA A 1108 -41.35 5.36 3.28
CA ALA A 1108 -40.94 3.96 3.10
C ALA A 1108 -41.65 2.94 4.01
N GLY A 1109 -42.64 3.37 4.80
CA GLY A 1109 -43.47 2.49 5.65
C GLY A 1109 -44.39 1.55 4.87
N SER A 1110 -44.68 1.87 3.60
CA SER A 1110 -45.37 0.99 2.64
C SER A 1110 -44.37 0.38 1.65
N ALA A 1111 -44.79 -0.68 0.95
CA ALA A 1111 -43.94 -1.29 -0.07
C ALA A 1111 -43.96 -0.42 -1.34
N HIS A 1112 -42.79 0.05 -1.77
CA HIS A 1112 -42.62 0.87 -2.98
C HIS A 1112 -41.62 0.21 -3.93
N THR A 1113 -41.94 0.20 -5.23
CA THR A 1113 -40.96 -0.20 -6.25
C THR A 1113 -40.06 0.99 -6.56
N VAL A 1114 -38.76 0.80 -6.37
CA VAL A 1114 -37.70 1.77 -6.66
C VAL A 1114 -36.82 1.24 -7.79
N GLU A 1115 -36.37 2.15 -8.65
CA GLU A 1115 -35.36 1.87 -9.66
C GLU A 1115 -34.09 2.66 -9.33
N VAL A 1116 -33.02 1.96 -8.96
CA VAL A 1116 -31.71 2.54 -8.68
C VAL A 1116 -30.87 2.52 -9.96
N ASP A 1117 -30.43 3.68 -10.43
CA ASP A 1117 -29.47 3.79 -11.54
C ASP A 1117 -28.04 3.56 -11.01
N LEU A 1118 -27.42 2.42 -11.34
CA LEU A 1118 -26.05 2.08 -10.95
C LEU A 1118 -25.02 2.71 -11.88
N GLY A 1119 -25.45 3.31 -12.99
CA GLY A 1119 -24.59 4.01 -13.93
C GLY A 1119 -24.03 3.11 -15.04
N PRO A 1120 -23.14 3.69 -15.86
CA PRO A 1120 -22.64 3.06 -17.08
C PRO A 1120 -21.47 2.11 -16.80
N THR A 1121 -21.35 1.04 -17.57
CA THR A 1121 -20.17 0.16 -17.55
C THR A 1121 -19.88 -0.44 -18.93
N CYS A 1122 -18.65 -0.93 -19.11
CA CYS A 1122 -18.24 -1.73 -20.25
C CYS A 1122 -17.28 -2.81 -19.74
N VAL A 1123 -17.80 -4.00 -19.43
CA VAL A 1123 -17.05 -5.09 -18.79
C VAL A 1123 -17.17 -6.39 -19.57
N LEU A 1124 -16.06 -7.09 -19.73
CA LEU A 1124 -16.02 -8.46 -20.25
C LEU A 1124 -16.04 -9.44 -19.09
N ILE A 1125 -17.17 -10.11 -18.89
CA ILE A 1125 -17.32 -11.26 -17.97
C ILE A 1125 -16.86 -12.51 -18.71
N ARG A 1126 -15.77 -13.13 -18.27
CA ARG A 1126 -15.25 -14.33 -18.91
C ARG A 1126 -16.06 -15.56 -18.51
N LYS A 1127 -16.04 -16.59 -19.36
CA LYS A 1127 -16.55 -17.93 -19.00
C LYS A 1127 -16.03 -18.34 -17.62
N GLY A 1128 -16.92 -18.78 -16.72
CA GLY A 1128 -16.61 -19.17 -15.35
C GLY A 1128 -16.58 -18.04 -14.32
N GLU A 1129 -16.54 -16.77 -14.74
CA GLU A 1129 -16.75 -15.62 -13.83
C GLU A 1129 -18.26 -15.44 -13.55
N ARG A 1130 -18.59 -14.63 -12.54
CA ARG A 1130 -19.97 -14.33 -12.14
C ARG A 1130 -20.19 -12.83 -12.03
N VAL A 1131 -21.45 -12.42 -11.98
CA VAL A 1131 -21.85 -11.09 -11.51
C VAL A 1131 -22.51 -11.21 -10.15
N ARG A 1132 -22.28 -10.20 -9.30
CA ARG A 1132 -22.87 -10.10 -7.96
C ARG A 1132 -23.47 -8.72 -7.77
N LEU A 1133 -24.70 -8.68 -7.29
CA LEU A 1133 -25.36 -7.46 -6.83
C LEU A 1133 -25.25 -7.41 -5.31
N GLN A 1134 -24.73 -6.30 -4.79
CA GLN A 1134 -24.75 -5.95 -3.37
C GLN A 1134 -25.86 -4.93 -3.14
N MET A 1135 -26.64 -5.09 -2.07
CA MET A 1135 -27.64 -4.09 -1.65
C MET A 1135 -27.51 -3.76 -0.15
N THR A 1136 -27.56 -2.48 0.18
CA THR A 1136 -27.47 -1.94 1.53
C THR A 1136 -28.21 -0.59 1.61
N SER A 1137 -28.14 0.10 2.75
CA SER A 1137 -28.79 1.40 2.98
C SER A 1137 -27.83 2.56 3.27
N ALA A 1138 -26.54 2.38 3.02
CA ALA A 1138 -25.58 3.48 2.98
C ALA A 1138 -24.32 3.15 2.16
N ALA A 1139 -23.69 4.19 1.62
CA ALA A 1139 -22.32 4.18 1.12
C ALA A 1139 -21.64 5.46 1.60
N TYR A 1140 -21.15 5.43 2.83
CA TYR A 1140 -20.68 6.61 3.56
C TYR A 1140 -19.15 6.67 3.67
N PRO A 1141 -18.49 7.85 3.69
CA PRO A 1141 -19.02 9.20 3.45
C PRO A 1141 -19.17 9.58 1.98
#